data_AF-A0A3R8PD35-F1
#
_entry.id   AF-A0A3R8PD35-F1
#
_cell.length_a   1.000
_cell.length_b   1.000
_cell.length_c   1.000
_cell.angle_alpha   90.00
_cell.angle_beta   90.00
_cell.angle_gamma   90.00
#
_symmetry.space_group_name_H-M   'P 1'
#
loop_
_entity.id
_entity.type
_entity.pdbx_description
1 polymer ?
#
loop_
_entity_poly.entity_id
_entity_poly.type
_entity_poly.pdbx_seq_one_letter_code
_entity_poly.pdbx_strand_id
1 'polypeptide(L)'
;MTELHEGDLLESRYRIGATIARGGMSTVYHCVDTRLDREVAAKVMDPSLVDDPAFRTRFEREARAVAKLNHPCLVNVFDQGVDGDHVFLVMELVPGGTLRELLRERGPMPPHAALAVMSPVLTALALAHDHGMVHRDIKPDNVLIRDDHQVKLADFGLVRAVAQANPTQTGPVIGTAAYLAPEQVQGHRTGPQVDVYSAGVLLFELLTGTTPFHGETPTATAVMRVDHDVPAPSGAIDGVPPELDDLVLTATARDPLDRFADGGEFLAAVRRTVAALDLPEFDVPAPEDSAVRRALEGSDFGDRLAWDDDAMATRTVGGVPEADPVHRPGPAAAPVYDDSLPPSQERARRNYGDLPGPAETRIQPSPGFHGPAVPPPDGAVPDHAAASPVGAGAPAPAAPAPAPAARARRPLTNRSPVGTVVWTVLLVLVVVAVAVGAWWTTSGRFGEIPQVVGMDATQARASVEAAGFTSAVEERYGNDAPEQAVIGTDPPFGQRVPRGSRVAVLVSLGRPTVPTPGAGDTLSAYQSRLRDRTLQWTVADEVYSDSVPRGVVATVSPSAGTVVPTGSTVTVHVSKGPRPVTVPDVRGRDEAAARAALTAAGLQVGEVRRVFDADVDGGDAVATVPAAGGSAPSGSRVTLELSNAVTVPDVTGLGEDDARRRLSDAGLSAKDGGTTAETTEDAGDVARQDPAPGTRVDPAGGATVTLTRSSSVRVPLVIGLTADAARSRLEAAGLRVVVEGRRNGFVVTQSPGPVGRAAEGDTVTLHTL
;
A
#
# COMPACT_ATOMS: atom_id res chain seq x y z
N MET A 1 8.88 -36.37 15.94
CA MET A 1 8.93 -34.90 15.98
C MET A 1 9.94 -34.55 17.04
N THR A 2 11.07 -34.01 16.61
CA THR A 2 12.25 -33.82 17.45
C THR A 2 12.29 -32.36 17.85
N GLU A 3 12.14 -32.08 19.14
CA GLU A 3 12.49 -30.78 19.68
C GLU A 3 14.03 -30.74 19.75
N LEU A 4 14.66 -29.68 19.25
CA LEU A 4 16.12 -29.58 19.28
C LEU A 4 16.60 -29.44 20.73
N HIS A 5 17.59 -30.22 21.10
CA HIS A 5 18.16 -30.27 22.44
C HIS A 5 19.58 -29.68 22.44
N GLU A 6 19.99 -29.20 23.61
CA GLU A 6 21.36 -28.68 23.80
C GLU A 6 22.39 -29.77 23.51
N GLY A 7 23.37 -29.46 22.66
CA GLY A 7 24.36 -30.39 22.14
C GLY A 7 24.04 -30.99 20.76
N ASP A 8 22.80 -30.89 20.25
CA ASP A 8 22.46 -31.30 18.88
C ASP A 8 23.22 -30.48 17.83
N LEU A 9 23.35 -30.98 16.60
CA LEU A 9 24.12 -30.37 15.51
C LEU A 9 23.28 -30.18 14.24
N LEU A 10 22.90 -28.94 13.92
CA LEU A 10 22.31 -28.61 12.61
C LEU A 10 23.38 -28.65 11.52
N GLU A 11 23.07 -29.35 10.42
CA GLU A 11 23.94 -29.67 9.28
C GLU A 11 25.32 -30.23 9.68
N SER A 12 25.38 -30.94 10.81
CA SER A 12 26.64 -31.41 11.42
C SER A 12 27.68 -30.29 11.64
N ARG A 13 27.22 -29.05 11.89
CA ARG A 13 28.06 -27.84 11.98
C ARG A 13 27.68 -26.91 13.13
N TYR A 14 26.40 -26.60 13.30
CA TYR A 14 25.96 -25.63 14.30
C TYR A 14 25.48 -26.37 15.54
N ARG A 15 26.27 -26.31 16.61
CA ARG A 15 25.90 -26.95 17.88
C ARG A 15 24.86 -26.09 18.58
N ILE A 16 23.69 -26.65 18.84
CA ILE A 16 22.61 -26.03 19.62
C ILE A 16 23.10 -25.83 21.06
N GLY A 17 23.03 -24.59 21.54
CA GLY A 17 23.20 -24.19 22.94
C GLY A 17 21.84 -23.91 23.59
N ALA A 18 21.81 -22.96 24.52
CA ALA A 18 20.60 -22.56 25.21
C ALA A 18 19.53 -21.94 24.28
N THR A 19 18.25 -22.10 24.63
CA THR A 19 17.15 -21.41 23.92
C THR A 19 17.07 -19.95 24.37
N ILE A 20 17.26 -19.00 23.44
CA ILE A 20 17.14 -17.56 23.69
C ILE A 20 15.66 -17.15 23.72
N ALA A 21 14.88 -17.55 22.71
CA ALA A 21 13.47 -17.14 22.59
C ALA A 21 12.61 -18.17 21.85
N ARG A 22 11.38 -18.40 22.31
CA ARG A 22 10.35 -19.21 21.64
C ARG A 22 9.21 -18.32 21.17
N GLY A 23 8.96 -18.29 19.86
CA GLY A 23 7.80 -17.63 19.25
C GLY A 23 6.90 -18.65 18.55
N GLY A 24 5.63 -18.31 18.33
CA GLY A 24 4.62 -19.21 17.73
C GLY A 24 4.80 -19.57 16.24
N MET A 25 5.99 -19.32 15.67
CA MET A 25 6.39 -19.64 14.29
C MET A 25 7.86 -20.08 14.17
N SER A 26 8.66 -19.92 15.23
CA SER A 26 10.11 -20.17 15.22
C SER A 26 10.70 -20.11 16.62
N THR A 27 11.76 -20.89 16.88
CA THR A 27 12.59 -20.79 18.10
C THR A 27 13.99 -20.29 17.74
N VAL A 28 14.53 -19.38 18.54
CA VAL A 28 15.90 -18.86 18.43
C VAL A 28 16.76 -19.50 19.52
N TYR A 29 17.84 -20.15 19.10
CA TYR A 29 18.84 -20.77 19.95
C TYR A 29 20.15 -19.98 19.87
N HIS A 30 20.88 -19.94 20.99
CA HIS A 30 22.33 -19.77 20.96
C HIS A 30 22.95 -20.98 20.26
N CYS A 31 24.03 -20.77 19.51
CA CYS A 31 24.74 -21.82 18.78
C CYS A 31 26.24 -21.54 18.64
N VAL A 32 27.02 -22.60 18.48
CA VAL A 32 28.44 -22.50 18.08
C VAL A 32 28.65 -23.09 16.68
N ASP A 33 29.22 -22.31 15.77
CA ASP A 33 29.65 -22.75 14.44
C ASP A 33 30.97 -23.54 14.56
N THR A 34 30.89 -24.87 14.70
CA THR A 34 32.03 -25.72 15.06
C THR A 34 33.14 -25.80 13.99
N ARG A 35 32.97 -25.14 12.84
CA ARG A 35 34.00 -24.98 11.80
C ARG A 35 34.82 -23.70 11.95
N LEU A 36 34.28 -22.70 12.65
CA LEU A 36 34.87 -21.38 12.84
C LEU A 36 35.08 -21.01 14.33
N ASP A 37 34.66 -21.88 15.25
CA ASP A 37 34.66 -21.72 16.72
C ASP A 37 34.10 -20.37 17.21
N ARG A 38 33.08 -19.87 16.52
CA ARG A 38 32.37 -18.62 16.81
C ARG A 38 30.95 -18.87 17.32
N GLU A 39 30.48 -17.93 18.12
CA GLU A 39 29.09 -17.82 18.56
C GLU A 39 28.20 -17.30 17.42
N VAL A 40 26.98 -17.84 17.30
CA VAL A 40 25.94 -17.41 16.37
C VAL A 40 24.55 -17.63 16.98
N ALA A 41 23.54 -16.91 16.51
CA ALA A 41 22.15 -17.26 16.78
C ALA A 41 21.59 -18.11 15.64
N ALA A 42 20.86 -19.19 15.97
CA ALA A 42 20.15 -20.02 15.00
C ALA A 42 18.64 -19.88 15.19
N LYS A 43 17.95 -19.32 14.19
CA LYS A 43 16.50 -19.19 14.17
C LYS A 43 15.90 -20.33 13.35
N VAL A 44 15.31 -21.30 14.05
CA VAL A 44 14.71 -22.51 13.48
C VAL A 44 13.20 -22.30 13.36
N MET A 45 12.63 -22.57 12.18
CA MET A 45 11.19 -22.46 11.92
C MET A 45 10.41 -23.58 12.63
N ASP A 46 9.15 -23.31 12.98
CA ASP A 46 8.25 -24.35 13.48
C ASP A 46 7.94 -25.38 12.36
N PRO A 47 8.02 -26.71 12.63
CA PRO A 47 7.77 -27.73 11.61
C PRO A 47 6.42 -27.61 10.89
N SER A 48 5.38 -27.09 11.55
CA SER A 48 4.05 -26.90 10.93
C SER A 48 4.02 -25.88 9.78
N LEU A 49 5.07 -25.08 9.62
CA LEU A 49 5.28 -24.17 8.49
C LEU A 49 6.16 -24.78 7.39
N VAL A 50 6.94 -25.83 7.69
CA VAL A 50 7.93 -26.44 6.80
C VAL A 50 7.28 -27.37 5.76
N ASP A 51 6.09 -27.91 6.05
CA ASP A 51 5.35 -28.84 5.18
C ASP A 51 4.88 -28.25 3.83
N ASP A 52 4.90 -26.92 3.63
CA ASP A 52 4.62 -26.29 2.33
C ASP A 52 5.92 -26.10 1.49
N PRO A 53 6.08 -26.82 0.35
CA PRO A 53 7.22 -26.60 -0.54
C PRO A 53 7.29 -25.18 -1.13
N ALA A 54 6.15 -24.50 -1.26
CA ALA A 54 6.10 -23.11 -1.70
C ALA A 54 6.53 -22.14 -0.58
N PHE A 55 6.31 -22.48 0.70
CA PHE A 55 6.89 -21.74 1.83
C PHE A 55 8.42 -21.85 1.79
N ARG A 56 8.96 -23.08 1.77
CA ARG A 56 10.40 -23.33 1.72
C ARG A 56 11.11 -22.58 0.59
N THR A 57 10.61 -22.71 -0.64
CA THR A 57 11.18 -22.06 -1.83
C THR A 57 11.14 -20.52 -1.74
N ARG A 58 10.13 -19.94 -1.09
CA ARG A 58 10.04 -18.48 -0.87
C ARG A 58 10.97 -18.03 0.26
N PHE A 59 10.99 -18.76 1.39
CA PHE A 59 11.86 -18.51 2.52
C PHE A 59 13.35 -18.51 2.11
N GLU A 60 13.81 -19.54 1.38
CA GLU A 60 15.19 -19.63 0.89
C GLU A 60 15.57 -18.44 -0.01
N ARG A 61 14.64 -18.00 -0.87
CA ARG A 61 14.84 -16.86 -1.78
C ARG A 61 14.97 -15.54 -1.03
N GLU A 62 14.15 -15.31 0.00
CA GLU A 62 14.15 -14.06 0.77
C GLU A 62 15.31 -14.05 1.79
N ALA A 63 15.62 -15.17 2.45
CA ALA A 63 16.81 -15.31 3.31
C ALA A 63 18.11 -15.00 2.54
N ARG A 64 18.25 -15.54 1.32
CA ARG A 64 19.36 -15.23 0.39
C ARG A 64 19.36 -13.78 -0.13
N ALA A 65 18.26 -13.04 -0.01
CA ALA A 65 18.24 -11.61 -0.31
C ALA A 65 18.76 -10.79 0.88
N VAL A 66 18.27 -11.09 2.09
CA VAL A 66 18.72 -10.44 3.34
C VAL A 66 20.21 -10.68 3.59
N ALA A 67 20.72 -11.90 3.35
CA ALA A 67 22.14 -12.27 3.50
C ALA A 67 23.12 -11.56 2.53
N LYS A 68 22.64 -10.60 1.71
CA LYS A 68 23.48 -9.69 0.91
C LYS A 68 23.66 -8.32 1.56
N LEU A 69 22.81 -7.97 2.54
CA LEU A 69 22.96 -6.77 3.32
C LEU A 69 24.01 -7.02 4.41
N ASN A 70 24.94 -6.08 4.58
CA ASN A 70 25.82 -6.00 5.73
C ASN A 70 25.91 -4.53 6.14
N HIS A 71 25.58 -4.22 7.40
CA HIS A 71 25.60 -2.86 7.93
C HIS A 71 25.66 -2.87 9.46
N PRO A 72 26.36 -1.91 10.12
CA PRO A 72 26.39 -1.83 11.59
C PRO A 72 25.03 -1.63 12.27
N CYS A 73 24.00 -1.20 11.53
CA CYS A 73 22.62 -1.12 12.06
C CYS A 73 21.75 -2.35 11.73
N LEU A 74 22.32 -3.42 11.16
CA LEU A 74 21.63 -4.67 10.82
C LEU A 74 22.26 -5.85 11.56
N VAL A 75 21.41 -6.81 11.94
CA VAL A 75 21.84 -8.15 12.36
C VAL A 75 22.26 -8.92 11.11
N ASN A 76 23.54 -9.27 11.01
CA ASN A 76 24.08 -9.95 9.84
C ASN A 76 23.60 -11.41 9.75
N VAL A 77 23.30 -11.87 8.54
CA VAL A 77 22.92 -13.27 8.25
C VAL A 77 24.10 -13.96 7.57
N PHE A 78 24.55 -15.09 8.12
CA PHE A 78 25.75 -15.78 7.66
C PHE A 78 25.47 -17.03 6.83
N ASP A 79 24.37 -17.73 7.14
CA ASP A 79 24.04 -19.00 6.48
C ASP A 79 22.55 -19.30 6.59
N GLN A 80 22.07 -20.22 5.76
CA GLN A 80 20.69 -20.71 5.79
C GLN A 80 20.66 -22.16 5.31
N GLY A 81 19.93 -23.02 6.00
CA GLY A 81 20.03 -24.46 5.82
C GLY A 81 18.73 -25.20 6.08
N VAL A 82 18.74 -26.49 5.74
CA VAL A 82 17.64 -27.40 6.04
C VAL A 82 18.17 -28.77 6.43
N ASP A 83 17.98 -29.14 7.70
CA ASP A 83 18.41 -30.43 8.25
C ASP A 83 17.19 -31.24 8.70
N GLY A 84 16.92 -32.34 8.00
CA GLY A 84 15.68 -33.11 8.15
C GLY A 84 14.43 -32.24 7.97
N ASP A 85 13.66 -32.11 9.05
CA ASP A 85 12.42 -31.33 9.10
C ASP A 85 12.66 -29.87 9.57
N HIS A 86 13.90 -29.48 9.88
CA HIS A 86 14.27 -28.17 10.42
C HIS A 86 14.78 -27.22 9.33
N VAL A 87 13.98 -26.21 8.97
CA VAL A 87 14.44 -25.05 8.18
C VAL A 87 15.00 -24.01 9.14
N PHE A 88 16.22 -23.50 8.90
CA PHE A 88 16.87 -22.58 9.82
C PHE A 88 17.67 -21.46 9.14
N LEU A 89 17.82 -20.36 9.87
CA LEU A 89 18.63 -19.19 9.52
C LEU A 89 19.74 -19.01 10.57
N VAL A 90 20.98 -18.83 10.15
CA VAL A 90 22.12 -18.55 11.03
C VAL A 90 22.52 -17.10 10.91
N MET A 91 22.50 -16.41 12.04
CA MET A 91 22.65 -14.96 12.14
C MET A 91 23.58 -14.55 13.29
N GLU A 92 23.92 -13.27 13.30
CA GLU A 92 24.70 -12.62 14.34
C GLU A 92 24.03 -12.74 15.71
N LEU A 93 24.81 -13.13 16.72
CA LEU A 93 24.39 -13.12 18.11
C LEU A 93 24.60 -11.71 18.69
N VAL A 94 23.53 -11.10 19.19
CA VAL A 94 23.59 -9.79 19.86
C VAL A 94 23.44 -10.02 21.38
N PRO A 95 24.51 -9.88 22.18
CA PRO A 95 24.50 -10.29 23.60
C PRO A 95 23.64 -9.44 24.54
N GLY A 96 23.43 -8.15 24.24
CA GLY A 96 22.75 -7.21 25.13
C GLY A 96 21.27 -7.55 25.35
N GLY A 97 20.42 -7.40 24.33
CA GLY A 97 19.02 -7.83 24.39
C GLY A 97 18.11 -7.13 23.38
N THR A 98 16.79 -7.18 23.61
CA THR A 98 15.78 -6.49 22.78
C THR A 98 15.41 -5.11 23.32
N LEU A 99 15.02 -4.21 22.42
CA LEU A 99 14.38 -2.93 22.76
C LEU A 99 13.06 -3.13 23.52
N ARG A 100 12.36 -4.25 23.30
CA ARG A 100 11.18 -4.67 24.08
C ARG A 100 11.52 -4.85 25.56
N GLU A 101 12.64 -5.49 25.88
CA GLU A 101 13.07 -5.71 27.27
C GLU A 101 13.47 -4.39 27.92
N LEU A 102 14.22 -3.54 27.21
CA LEU A 102 14.60 -2.21 27.69
C LEU A 102 13.37 -1.33 28.01
N LEU A 103 12.33 -1.35 27.16
CA LEU A 103 11.07 -0.64 27.42
C LEU A 103 10.31 -1.18 28.64
N ARG A 104 10.42 -2.47 28.97
CA ARG A 104 9.82 -3.04 30.19
C ARG A 104 10.61 -2.68 31.45
N GLU A 105 11.93 -2.57 31.33
CA GLU A 105 12.84 -2.21 32.43
C GLU A 105 12.74 -0.73 32.79
N ARG A 106 12.80 0.17 31.79
CA ARG A 106 12.97 1.62 31.99
C ARG A 106 11.71 2.45 31.67
N GLY A 107 10.71 1.87 30.99
CA GLY A 107 9.49 2.58 30.60
C GLY A 107 9.70 3.51 29.39
N PRO A 108 8.89 4.58 29.26
CA PRO A 108 9.00 5.54 28.14
C PRO A 108 10.37 6.25 28.11
N MET A 109 10.83 6.53 26.90
CA MET A 109 12.10 7.20 26.63
C MET A 109 11.92 8.70 26.39
N PRO A 110 12.83 9.56 26.89
CA PRO A 110 12.83 10.97 26.53
C PRO A 110 13.13 11.17 25.02
N PRO A 111 12.71 12.30 24.41
CA PRO A 111 12.84 12.58 22.98
C PRO A 111 14.21 12.25 22.35
N HIS A 112 15.31 12.62 23.00
CA HIS A 112 16.66 12.34 22.50
C HIS A 112 16.97 10.84 22.43
N ALA A 113 16.61 10.07 23.47
CA ALA A 113 16.83 8.63 23.52
C ALA A 113 15.94 7.88 22.51
N ALA A 114 14.68 8.31 22.36
CA ALA A 114 13.79 7.75 21.34
C ALA A 114 14.34 7.96 19.92
N LEU A 115 14.84 9.15 19.59
CA LEU A 115 15.42 9.43 18.26
C LEU A 115 16.82 8.81 18.07
N ALA A 116 17.58 8.58 19.15
CA ALA A 116 18.81 7.80 19.13
C ALA A 116 18.54 6.32 18.79
N VAL A 117 17.45 5.72 19.28
CA VAL A 117 16.99 4.38 18.87
C VAL A 117 16.48 4.37 17.42
N MET A 118 15.67 5.37 17.03
CA MET A 118 15.09 5.40 15.68
C MET A 118 16.13 5.63 14.57
N SER A 119 17.23 6.34 14.85
CA SER A 119 18.21 6.70 13.80
C SER A 119 18.92 5.47 13.18
N PRO A 120 19.43 4.49 13.95
CA PRO A 120 19.91 3.22 13.41
C PRO A 120 18.82 2.38 12.73
N VAL A 121 17.62 2.29 13.32
CA VAL A 121 16.48 1.51 12.77
C VAL A 121 16.06 2.05 11.39
N LEU A 122 15.95 3.37 11.24
CA LEU A 122 15.61 4.01 9.97
C LEU A 122 16.78 3.95 8.97
N THR A 123 18.04 3.94 9.43
CA THR A 123 19.21 3.70 8.56
C THR A 123 19.20 2.28 7.99
N ALA A 124 18.86 1.28 8.81
CA ALA A 124 18.70 -0.11 8.37
C ALA A 124 17.55 -0.28 7.37
N LEU A 125 16.41 0.39 7.61
CA LEU A 125 15.28 0.41 6.68
C LEU A 125 15.62 1.11 5.36
N ALA A 126 16.30 2.26 5.39
CA ALA A 126 16.72 2.97 4.18
C ALA A 126 17.57 2.09 3.26
N LEU A 127 18.56 1.38 3.83
CA LEU A 127 19.41 0.43 3.09
C LEU A 127 18.61 -0.72 2.48
N ALA A 128 17.62 -1.27 3.21
CA ALA A 128 16.77 -2.33 2.70
C ALA A 128 15.85 -1.86 1.55
N HIS A 129 15.25 -0.67 1.69
CA HIS A 129 14.36 -0.09 0.69
C HIS A 129 15.08 0.25 -0.62
N ASP A 130 16.31 0.77 -0.55
CA ASP A 130 17.19 0.99 -1.71
C ASP A 130 17.47 -0.32 -2.48
N HIS A 131 17.60 -1.43 -1.75
CA HIS A 131 17.74 -2.78 -2.33
C HIS A 131 16.40 -3.45 -2.69
N GLY A 132 15.28 -2.72 -2.66
CA GLY A 132 13.95 -3.20 -3.01
C GLY A 132 13.33 -4.20 -2.03
N MET A 133 13.84 -4.26 -0.79
CA MET A 133 13.34 -5.12 0.28
C MET A 133 12.48 -4.34 1.28
N VAL A 134 11.44 -4.99 1.80
CA VAL A 134 10.48 -4.43 2.77
C VAL A 134 10.39 -5.40 3.94
N HIS A 135 10.51 -4.89 5.16
CA HIS A 135 10.67 -5.63 6.41
C HIS A 135 9.35 -6.26 6.91
N ARG A 136 8.25 -5.52 6.85
CA ARG A 136 6.86 -5.95 7.17
C ARG A 136 6.60 -6.38 8.63
N ASP A 137 7.56 -6.21 9.53
CA ASP A 137 7.47 -6.65 10.94
C ASP A 137 8.29 -5.78 11.91
N ILE A 138 8.29 -4.45 11.72
CA ILE A 138 8.97 -3.52 12.65
C ILE A 138 8.20 -3.43 13.97
N LYS A 139 8.90 -3.67 15.08
CA LYS A 139 8.42 -3.66 16.47
C LYS A 139 9.61 -3.71 17.44
N PRO A 140 9.48 -3.34 18.73
CA PRO A 140 10.57 -3.40 19.70
C PRO A 140 11.20 -4.79 19.88
N ASP A 141 10.44 -5.85 19.62
CA ASP A 141 10.89 -7.23 19.74
C ASP A 141 11.89 -7.63 18.64
N ASN A 142 11.92 -6.90 17.51
CA ASN A 142 12.83 -7.11 16.38
C ASN A 142 13.98 -6.07 16.32
N VAL A 143 14.09 -5.18 17.31
CA VAL A 143 15.20 -4.23 17.44
C VAL A 143 16.08 -4.70 18.60
N LEU A 144 17.34 -5.00 18.32
CA LEU A 144 18.31 -5.50 19.28
C LEU A 144 19.30 -4.40 19.66
N ILE A 145 19.87 -4.51 20.86
CA ILE A 145 20.82 -3.56 21.43
C ILE A 145 22.02 -4.37 21.92
N ARG A 146 23.24 -4.00 21.50
CA ARG A 146 24.49 -4.56 22.02
C ARG A 146 24.95 -3.87 23.30
N ASP A 147 25.84 -4.53 24.02
CA ASP A 147 26.51 -3.98 25.21
C ASP A 147 27.48 -2.83 24.87
N ASP A 148 27.83 -2.65 23.59
CA ASP A 148 28.57 -1.50 23.04
C ASP A 148 27.65 -0.30 22.68
N HIS A 149 26.38 -0.34 23.09
CA HIS A 149 25.31 0.62 22.78
C HIS A 149 24.81 0.64 21.32
N GLN A 150 25.32 -0.22 20.44
CA GLN A 150 24.88 -0.28 19.05
C GLN A 150 23.49 -0.91 18.91
N VAL A 151 22.57 -0.17 18.27
CA VAL A 151 21.21 -0.63 17.94
C VAL A 151 21.21 -1.29 16.57
N LYS A 152 20.76 -2.55 16.50
CA LYS A 152 20.65 -3.35 15.27
C LYS A 152 19.21 -3.77 15.00
N LEU A 153 18.75 -3.62 13.77
CA LEU A 153 17.48 -4.14 13.30
C LEU A 153 17.65 -5.62 12.87
N ALA A 154 16.78 -6.48 13.40
CA ALA A 154 16.75 -7.92 13.16
C ALA A 154 15.46 -8.34 12.42
N ASP A 155 15.38 -9.61 12.05
CA ASP A 155 14.13 -10.30 11.75
C ASP A 155 13.23 -9.63 10.69
N PHE A 156 13.78 -9.40 9.49
CA PHE A 156 12.99 -9.21 8.28
C PHE A 156 11.86 -10.25 8.21
N GLY A 157 10.66 -9.83 7.85
CA GLY A 157 9.42 -10.61 7.94
C GLY A 157 9.24 -11.72 6.90
N LEU A 158 10.27 -12.56 6.69
CA LEU A 158 10.33 -13.69 5.75
C LEU A 158 9.06 -14.56 5.79
N VAL A 159 8.52 -14.81 7.00
CA VAL A 159 7.31 -15.61 7.22
C VAL A 159 6.03 -14.84 6.86
N ARG A 160 5.97 -13.54 7.18
CA ARG A 160 4.81 -12.67 6.90
C ARG A 160 4.66 -12.37 5.41
N ALA A 161 5.77 -12.20 4.69
CA ALA A 161 5.79 -12.04 3.23
C ALA A 161 5.12 -13.23 2.52
N VAL A 162 5.38 -14.45 3.00
CA VAL A 162 4.79 -15.69 2.47
C VAL A 162 3.31 -15.81 2.79
N ALA A 163 2.90 -15.51 4.03
CA ALA A 163 1.50 -15.53 4.44
C ALA A 163 0.63 -14.54 3.63
N GLN A 164 1.12 -13.32 3.41
CA GLN A 164 0.43 -12.28 2.63
C GLN A 164 0.27 -12.65 1.13
N ALA A 165 1.04 -13.62 0.62
CA ALA A 165 0.95 -14.08 -0.76
C ALA A 165 -0.10 -15.17 -1.03
N ASN A 166 -0.66 -15.79 0.02
CA ASN A 166 -1.62 -16.91 -0.06
C ASN A 166 -2.99 -16.51 0.54
N PRO A 167 -3.83 -15.71 -0.14
CA PRO A 167 -5.09 -15.17 0.41
C PRO A 167 -6.19 -16.21 0.72
N THR A 168 -5.96 -17.48 0.41
CA THR A 168 -6.86 -18.61 0.71
C THR A 168 -6.67 -19.21 2.11
N GLN A 169 -5.66 -18.79 2.87
CA GLN A 169 -5.46 -19.21 4.26
C GLN A 169 -5.65 -18.05 5.23
N THR A 170 -6.89 -17.87 5.70
CA THR A 170 -7.21 -17.05 6.89
C THR A 170 -6.73 -17.75 8.18
N GLY A 171 -5.42 -17.96 8.28
CA GLY A 171 -4.78 -18.37 9.53
C GLY A 171 -5.00 -17.31 10.62
N PRO A 172 -5.00 -17.70 11.90
CA PRO A 172 -5.08 -16.74 13.01
C PRO A 172 -3.90 -15.76 12.96
N VAL A 173 -4.14 -14.49 13.31
CA VAL A 173 -3.12 -13.43 13.37
C VAL A 173 -2.23 -13.64 14.61
N ILE A 174 -1.36 -14.65 14.54
CA ILE A 174 -0.40 -15.00 15.57
C ILE A 174 0.79 -14.05 15.45
N GLY A 175 0.96 -13.19 16.47
CA GLY A 175 2.08 -12.26 16.57
C GLY A 175 1.71 -10.81 16.23
N THR A 176 1.59 -10.01 17.29
CA THR A 176 1.81 -8.56 17.30
C THR A 176 1.08 -7.77 16.20
N ALA A 177 -0.26 -7.73 16.29
CA ALA A 177 -1.11 -6.90 15.43
C ALA A 177 -0.87 -5.38 15.60
N ALA A 178 -0.30 -4.95 16.74
CA ALA A 178 -0.22 -3.55 17.14
C ALA A 178 0.47 -2.61 16.11
N TYR A 179 1.50 -3.07 15.41
CA TYR A 179 2.33 -2.24 14.50
C TYR A 179 1.94 -2.32 13.01
N LEU A 180 1.02 -3.22 12.61
CA LEU A 180 0.65 -3.42 11.20
C LEU A 180 0.23 -2.10 10.52
N ALA A 181 0.56 -1.92 9.24
CA ALA A 181 0.03 -0.79 8.49
C ALA A 181 -1.45 -1.04 8.06
N PRO A 182 -2.29 0.00 7.90
CA PRO A 182 -3.70 -0.15 7.48
C PRO A 182 -3.87 -1.01 6.22
N GLU A 183 -3.01 -0.80 5.23
CA GLU A 183 -2.99 -1.55 3.97
C GLU A 183 -2.64 -3.04 4.14
N GLN A 184 -1.86 -3.41 5.18
CA GLN A 184 -1.57 -4.80 5.51
C GLN A 184 -2.80 -5.51 6.12
N VAL A 185 -3.63 -4.78 6.88
CA VAL A 185 -4.88 -5.30 7.45
C VAL A 185 -5.96 -5.44 6.36
N GLN A 186 -5.96 -4.55 5.38
CA GLN A 186 -6.87 -4.59 4.23
C GLN A 186 -6.47 -5.61 3.14
N GLY A 187 -5.25 -6.18 3.20
CA GLY A 187 -4.75 -7.10 2.18
C GLY A 187 -4.35 -6.43 0.86
N HIS A 188 -4.06 -5.13 0.89
CA HIS A 188 -3.59 -4.37 -0.26
C HIS A 188 -2.09 -4.64 -0.54
N ARG A 189 -1.59 -4.17 -1.70
CA ARG A 189 -0.16 -4.28 -2.05
C ARG A 189 0.70 -3.47 -1.07
N THR A 190 1.77 -4.10 -0.58
CA THR A 190 2.69 -3.51 0.41
C THR A 190 3.97 -2.98 -0.25
N GLY A 191 4.41 -1.79 0.15
CA GLY A 191 5.67 -1.14 -0.22
C GLY A 191 6.41 -0.62 1.03
N PRO A 192 7.52 0.13 0.88
CA PRO A 192 8.30 0.71 1.99
C PRO A 192 7.46 1.46 3.05
N GLN A 193 6.33 2.03 2.63
CA GLN A 193 5.41 2.80 3.47
C GLN A 193 4.80 1.98 4.63
N VAL A 194 4.78 0.64 4.55
CA VAL A 194 4.33 -0.21 5.67
C VAL A 194 5.33 -0.20 6.82
N ASP A 195 6.62 -0.12 6.50
CA ASP A 195 7.69 -0.07 7.49
C ASP A 195 7.80 1.32 8.10
N VAL A 196 7.58 2.38 7.29
CA VAL A 196 7.42 3.76 7.76
C VAL A 196 6.29 3.86 8.79
N TYR A 197 5.11 3.30 8.51
CA TYR A 197 4.00 3.27 9.46
C TYR A 197 4.36 2.50 10.75
N SER A 198 4.92 1.30 10.59
CA SER A 198 5.31 0.46 11.73
C SER A 198 6.39 1.14 12.59
N ALA A 199 7.30 1.88 11.97
CA ALA A 199 8.33 2.70 12.62
C ALA A 199 7.76 3.96 13.30
N GLY A 200 6.71 4.57 12.74
CA GLY A 200 5.98 5.66 13.40
C GLY A 200 5.22 5.18 14.65
N VAL A 201 4.60 4.00 14.60
CA VAL A 201 3.98 3.35 15.77
C VAL A 201 5.04 2.97 16.82
N LEU A 202 6.23 2.52 16.39
CA LEU A 202 7.38 2.29 17.28
C LEU A 202 7.81 3.59 17.98
N LEU A 203 7.94 4.71 17.25
CA LEU A 203 8.29 6.01 17.86
C LEU A 203 7.21 6.50 18.85
N PHE A 204 5.93 6.32 18.55
CA PHE A 204 4.85 6.61 19.51
C PHE A 204 5.01 5.80 20.81
N GLU A 205 5.29 4.50 20.71
CA GLU A 205 5.48 3.65 21.89
C GLU A 205 6.78 3.97 22.64
N LEU A 206 7.86 4.33 21.94
CA LEU A 206 9.10 4.78 22.58
C LEU A 206 8.86 6.01 23.46
N LEU A 207 8.06 6.97 22.99
CA LEU A 207 7.79 8.22 23.72
C LEU A 207 6.75 8.04 24.84
N THR A 208 5.73 7.22 24.64
CA THR A 208 4.57 7.11 25.57
C THR A 208 4.58 5.86 26.44
N GLY A 209 5.42 4.87 26.13
CA GLY A 209 5.45 3.56 26.78
C GLY A 209 4.28 2.64 26.42
N THR A 210 3.42 3.04 25.47
CA THR A 210 2.22 2.28 25.07
C THR A 210 1.98 2.34 23.56
N THR A 211 1.32 1.32 23.00
CA THR A 211 0.92 1.33 21.58
C THR A 211 -0.39 2.13 21.39
N PRO A 212 -0.56 2.89 20.28
CA PRO A 212 -1.66 3.85 20.12
C PRO A 212 -3.06 3.23 20.01
N PHE A 213 -3.15 1.93 19.70
CA PHE A 213 -4.42 1.19 19.63
C PHE A 213 -4.35 -0.07 20.50
N HIS A 214 -5.42 -0.34 21.24
CA HIS A 214 -5.56 -1.55 22.06
C HIS A 214 -7.03 -2.00 22.09
N GLY A 215 -7.33 -3.13 21.45
CA GLY A 215 -8.65 -3.77 21.49
C GLY A 215 -8.62 -5.12 22.23
N GLU A 216 -9.79 -5.65 22.59
CA GLU A 216 -9.93 -6.92 23.34
C GLU A 216 -9.34 -8.15 22.61
N THR A 217 -9.09 -8.04 21.31
CA THR A 217 -8.44 -9.08 20.50
C THR A 217 -7.36 -8.48 19.59
N PRO A 218 -6.36 -9.28 19.14
CA PRO A 218 -5.41 -8.84 18.12
C PRO A 218 -6.10 -8.38 16.84
N THR A 219 -7.18 -9.05 16.42
CA THR A 219 -7.94 -8.68 15.21
C THR A 219 -8.69 -7.36 15.38
N ALA A 220 -9.30 -7.10 16.55
CA ALA A 220 -9.91 -5.79 16.83
C ALA A 220 -8.85 -4.68 16.81
N THR A 221 -7.71 -4.92 17.47
CA THR A 221 -6.55 -4.00 17.45
C THR A 221 -6.03 -3.77 16.03
N ALA A 222 -6.03 -4.80 15.16
CA ALA A 222 -5.67 -4.68 13.76
C ALA A 222 -6.66 -3.75 13.02
N VAL A 223 -7.97 -3.97 13.17
CA VAL A 223 -9.02 -3.20 12.45
C VAL A 223 -9.04 -1.72 12.86
N MET A 224 -8.79 -1.38 14.13
CA MET A 224 -8.88 0.02 14.62
C MET A 224 -8.18 1.05 13.70
N ARG A 225 -6.97 0.74 13.23
CA ARG A 225 -6.14 1.63 12.38
C ARG A 225 -6.69 1.89 10.97
N VAL A 226 -7.69 1.13 10.52
CA VAL A 226 -8.36 1.34 9.24
C VAL A 226 -9.24 2.58 9.30
N ASP A 227 -9.90 2.79 10.44
CA ASP A 227 -10.87 3.88 10.64
C ASP A 227 -10.33 4.99 11.55
N HIS A 228 -9.37 4.72 12.43
CA HIS A 228 -8.83 5.66 13.42
C HIS A 228 -7.40 6.07 13.10
N ASP A 229 -7.10 7.36 13.29
CA ASP A 229 -5.74 7.89 13.23
C ASP A 229 -4.96 7.60 14.53
N VAL A 230 -3.64 7.55 14.44
CA VAL A 230 -2.75 7.53 15.61
C VAL A 230 -2.77 8.91 16.27
N PRO A 231 -2.95 9.03 17.59
CA PRO A 231 -2.92 10.31 18.27
C PRO A 231 -1.51 10.89 18.35
N ALA A 232 -1.40 12.21 18.52
CA ALA A 232 -0.15 12.88 18.84
C ALA A 232 0.41 12.36 20.19
N PRO A 233 1.68 11.92 20.27
CA PRO A 233 2.35 11.56 21.51
C PRO A 233 2.19 12.57 22.66
N SER A 234 2.26 13.88 22.39
CA SER A 234 2.04 14.94 23.40
C SER A 234 0.63 14.97 23.99
N GLY A 235 -0.35 14.38 23.30
CA GLY A 235 -1.70 14.15 23.82
C GLY A 235 -1.82 12.95 24.76
N ALA A 236 -0.77 12.13 24.87
CA ALA A 236 -0.69 10.95 25.74
C ALA A 236 0.32 11.11 26.90
N ILE A 237 1.37 11.91 26.73
CA ILE A 237 2.36 12.19 27.78
C ILE A 237 2.94 13.62 27.66
N ASP A 238 3.09 14.30 28.80
CA ASP A 238 3.74 15.62 28.86
C ASP A 238 5.22 15.55 28.44
N GLY A 239 5.72 16.63 27.82
CA GLY A 239 7.15 16.81 27.54
C GLY A 239 7.64 16.33 26.18
N VAL A 240 6.75 15.84 25.29
CA VAL A 240 7.07 15.62 23.88
C VAL A 240 6.99 16.95 23.10
N PRO A 241 8.03 17.34 22.33
CA PRO A 241 7.99 18.50 21.43
C PRO A 241 7.04 18.27 20.24
N PRO A 242 6.35 19.31 19.73
CA PRO A 242 5.47 19.19 18.56
C PRO A 242 6.15 18.62 17.31
N GLU A 243 7.45 18.86 17.14
CA GLU A 243 8.25 18.34 16.03
C GLU A 243 8.40 16.80 16.06
N LEU A 244 8.13 16.16 17.20
CA LEU A 244 8.04 14.70 17.31
C LEU A 244 6.59 14.20 17.12
N ASP A 245 5.58 15.02 17.44
CA ASP A 245 4.20 14.73 17.04
C ASP A 245 4.08 14.71 15.51
N ASP A 246 4.62 15.72 14.82
CA ASP A 246 4.65 15.79 13.35
C ASP A 246 5.34 14.55 12.74
N LEU A 247 6.49 14.12 13.28
CA LEU A 247 7.18 12.90 12.84
C LEU A 247 6.29 11.65 12.96
N VAL A 248 5.59 11.47 14.08
CA VAL A 248 4.70 10.33 14.31
C VAL A 248 3.47 10.42 13.41
N LEU A 249 2.81 11.57 13.34
CA LEU A 249 1.57 11.78 12.58
C LEU A 249 1.81 11.63 11.07
N THR A 250 2.89 12.18 10.53
CA THR A 250 3.27 11.94 9.12
C THR A 250 3.62 10.48 8.89
N ALA A 251 4.43 9.84 9.73
CA ALA A 251 4.76 8.42 9.55
C ALA A 251 3.54 7.50 9.63
N THR A 252 2.52 7.86 10.44
CA THR A 252 1.35 7.02 10.72
C THR A 252 0.05 7.48 10.05
N ALA A 253 0.12 8.35 9.04
CA ALA A 253 -1.04 8.73 8.22
C ALA A 253 -1.72 7.50 7.60
N ARG A 254 -3.07 7.49 7.52
CA ARG A 254 -3.80 6.32 6.99
C ARG A 254 -3.46 6.03 5.52
N ASP A 255 -3.46 7.03 4.64
CA ASP A 255 -3.04 6.87 3.25
C ASP A 255 -1.50 6.74 3.18
N PRO A 256 -0.95 5.68 2.55
CA PRO A 256 0.50 5.55 2.34
C PRO A 256 1.16 6.71 1.59
N LEU A 257 0.41 7.49 0.80
CA LEU A 257 0.92 8.64 0.04
C LEU A 257 1.08 9.91 0.87
N ASP A 258 0.44 9.99 2.05
CA ASP A 258 0.59 11.11 3.00
C ASP A 258 1.74 10.88 4.01
N ARG A 259 2.43 9.74 3.91
CA ARG A 259 3.60 9.37 4.72
C ARG A 259 4.91 9.74 4.04
N PHE A 260 6.02 9.64 4.78
CA PHE A 260 7.35 9.54 4.18
C PHE A 260 7.40 8.38 3.17
N ALA A 261 8.00 8.58 2.02
CA ALA A 261 8.00 7.62 0.91
C ALA A 261 8.71 6.31 1.29
N ASP A 262 9.78 6.40 2.08
CA ASP A 262 10.58 5.28 2.58
C ASP A 262 11.30 5.65 3.90
N GLY A 263 12.03 4.68 4.46
CA GLY A 263 12.83 4.85 5.67
C GLY A 263 13.98 5.86 5.56
N GLY A 264 14.47 6.17 4.35
CA GLY A 264 15.50 7.18 4.11
C GLY A 264 14.96 8.60 4.19
N GLU A 265 13.76 8.86 3.66
CA GLU A 265 13.08 10.14 3.87
C GLU A 265 12.72 10.34 5.36
N PHE A 266 12.21 9.30 6.02
CA PHE A 266 11.90 9.38 7.46
C PHE A 266 13.18 9.59 8.30
N LEU A 267 14.30 8.95 7.96
CA LEU A 267 15.61 9.22 8.58
C LEU A 267 16.06 10.67 8.37
N ALA A 268 15.84 11.24 7.18
CA ALA A 268 16.14 12.65 6.90
C ALA A 268 15.22 13.61 7.65
N ALA A 269 13.96 13.23 7.94
CA ALA A 269 13.09 13.96 8.84
C ALA A 269 13.60 13.91 10.29
N VAL A 270 13.89 12.71 10.83
CA VAL A 270 14.44 12.54 12.19
C VAL A 270 15.74 13.33 12.39
N ARG A 271 16.69 13.26 11.45
CA ARG A 271 17.95 14.02 11.53
C ARG A 271 17.74 15.54 11.52
N ARG A 272 16.74 16.05 10.78
CA ARG A 272 16.36 17.47 10.82
C ARG A 272 15.76 17.85 12.17
N THR A 273 14.89 17.03 12.74
CA THR A 273 14.29 17.28 14.07
C THR A 273 15.34 17.28 15.19
N VAL A 274 16.28 16.33 15.19
CA VAL A 274 17.42 16.30 16.15
C VAL A 274 18.22 17.59 16.08
N ALA A 275 18.58 18.05 14.87
CA ALA A 275 19.36 19.27 14.68
C ALA A 275 18.57 20.57 14.93
N ALA A 276 17.25 20.58 14.71
CA ALA A 276 16.39 21.74 14.97
C ALA A 276 16.10 21.96 16.47
N LEU A 277 16.08 20.88 17.24
CA LEU A 277 15.83 20.89 18.69
C LEU A 277 17.11 20.87 19.55
N ASP A 278 18.30 20.86 18.93
CA ASP A 278 19.61 20.77 19.60
C ASP A 278 19.68 19.61 20.62
N LEU A 279 19.15 18.45 20.23
CA LEU A 279 19.05 17.29 21.12
C LEU A 279 20.44 16.65 21.35
N PRO A 280 20.79 16.30 22.60
CA PRO A 280 22.07 15.68 22.91
C PRO A 280 22.19 14.27 22.31
N GLU A 281 23.42 13.87 21.99
CA GLU A 281 23.76 12.47 21.70
C GLU A 281 23.45 11.58 22.92
N PHE A 282 23.04 10.34 22.66
CA PHE A 282 22.61 9.41 23.70
C PHE A 282 22.95 7.97 23.34
N ASP A 283 23.84 7.36 24.13
CA ASP A 283 24.19 5.95 24.03
C ASP A 283 23.04 5.09 24.59
N VAL A 284 22.46 4.22 23.75
CA VAL A 284 21.31 3.40 24.13
C VAL A 284 21.78 2.24 25.02
N PRO A 285 21.37 2.16 26.30
CA PRO A 285 21.81 1.06 27.17
C PRO A 285 21.20 -0.28 26.74
N ALA A 286 22.00 -1.34 26.73
CA ALA A 286 21.46 -2.70 26.69
C ALA A 286 20.62 -2.97 27.96
N PRO A 287 19.50 -3.72 27.85
CA PRO A 287 18.71 -4.11 29.02
C PRO A 287 19.54 -4.97 29.99
N GLU A 288 19.31 -4.80 31.28
CA GLU A 288 20.00 -5.53 32.35
C GLU A 288 19.54 -7.00 32.41
N ASP A 289 18.21 -7.21 32.45
CA ASP A 289 17.55 -8.52 32.42
C ASP A 289 17.05 -8.87 31.00
N SER A 290 17.93 -9.45 30.18
CA SER A 290 17.59 -9.93 28.83
C SER A 290 17.50 -11.45 28.74
N ALA A 291 16.66 -11.93 27.81
CA ALA A 291 16.55 -13.35 27.51
C ALA A 291 17.84 -13.95 26.94
N VAL A 292 18.71 -13.15 26.31
CA VAL A 292 20.03 -13.58 25.85
C VAL A 292 20.93 -13.84 27.06
N ARG A 293 21.03 -12.88 27.99
CA ARG A 293 21.84 -13.03 29.21
C ARG A 293 21.36 -14.19 30.06
N ARG A 294 20.05 -14.31 30.32
CA ARG A 294 19.46 -15.47 31.04
C ARG A 294 19.62 -16.81 30.33
N ALA A 295 19.87 -16.84 29.02
CA ALA A 295 20.20 -18.07 28.29
C ALA A 295 21.69 -18.42 28.37
N LEU A 296 22.57 -17.41 28.52
CA LEU A 296 24.02 -17.59 28.62
C LEU A 296 24.52 -17.76 30.06
N GLU A 297 23.76 -17.33 31.06
CA GLU A 297 24.06 -17.47 32.50
C GLU A 297 24.33 -18.94 32.88
N GLY A 298 25.60 -19.25 33.18
CA GLY A 298 26.04 -20.59 33.56
C GLY A 298 26.36 -21.52 32.39
N SER A 299 26.41 -21.03 31.15
CA SER A 299 26.85 -21.79 29.98
C SER A 299 28.38 -21.79 29.80
N ASP A 300 28.96 -22.90 29.36
CA ASP A 300 30.40 -23.06 29.05
C ASP A 300 30.84 -22.28 27.77
N PHE A 301 30.01 -21.37 27.26
CA PHE A 301 30.16 -20.76 25.94
C PHE A 301 30.54 -19.27 25.97
N GLY A 302 30.07 -18.51 26.98
CA GLY A 302 30.13 -17.03 27.00
C GLY A 302 31.52 -16.38 26.91
N ASP A 303 32.60 -17.10 27.24
CA ASP A 303 33.99 -16.61 27.13
C ASP A 303 34.46 -16.38 25.67
N ARG A 304 33.66 -16.71 24.65
CA ARG A 304 34.02 -16.59 23.21
C ARG A 304 33.59 -15.30 22.50
N LEU A 305 32.90 -14.39 23.18
CA LEU A 305 32.30 -13.19 22.56
C LEU A 305 33.35 -12.10 22.20
N ALA A 306 34.02 -12.27 21.07
CA ALA A 306 34.90 -11.26 20.47
C ALA A 306 34.80 -11.25 18.93
N TRP A 307 34.06 -10.27 18.38
CA TRP A 307 33.98 -10.02 16.94
C TRP A 307 34.19 -8.52 16.67
N ASP A 308 35.39 -8.13 16.26
CA ASP A 308 35.66 -6.78 15.75
C ASP A 308 35.12 -6.65 14.31
N ASP A 309 33.99 -5.95 14.14
CA ASP A 309 33.37 -5.71 12.82
C ASP A 309 34.34 -4.99 11.84
N ASP A 310 35.22 -4.13 12.36
CA ASP A 310 36.24 -3.38 11.60
C ASP A 310 37.21 -4.27 10.80
N ALA A 311 37.44 -5.51 11.23
CA ALA A 311 38.40 -6.42 10.60
C ALA A 311 37.90 -7.02 9.27
N MET A 312 36.59 -6.99 9.00
CA MET A 312 35.96 -7.64 7.84
C MET A 312 35.18 -6.69 6.91
N ALA A 313 35.19 -5.39 7.20
CA ALA A 313 34.81 -4.37 6.22
C ALA A 313 35.67 -4.52 4.95
N THR A 314 35.09 -5.05 3.87
CA THR A 314 35.80 -5.33 2.62
C THR A 314 36.12 -4.03 1.91
N ARG A 315 37.22 -3.40 2.31
CA ARG A 315 37.68 -2.09 1.85
C ARG A 315 37.92 -2.13 0.34
N THR A 316 36.98 -1.57 -0.41
CA THR A 316 37.03 -1.51 -1.88
C THR A 316 38.27 -0.76 -2.32
N VAL A 317 39.15 -1.42 -3.08
CA VAL A 317 40.39 -0.84 -3.58
C VAL A 317 40.10 0.05 -4.80
N GLY A 318 39.47 1.20 -4.53
CA GLY A 318 39.23 2.29 -5.47
C GLY A 318 39.70 3.59 -4.83
N GLY A 319 40.92 4.03 -5.17
CA GLY A 319 41.63 5.05 -4.39
C GLY A 319 41.28 6.50 -4.75
N VAL A 320 41.01 7.29 -3.71
CA VAL A 320 41.23 8.75 -3.67
C VAL A 320 42.00 9.02 -2.36
N PRO A 321 43.10 9.79 -2.36
CA PRO A 321 43.87 10.05 -1.13
C PRO A 321 43.23 11.19 -0.33
N GLU A 322 42.73 10.87 0.86
CA GLU A 322 42.34 11.85 1.88
C GLU A 322 43.46 12.01 2.94
N ALA A 323 43.53 13.17 3.59
CA ALA A 323 44.76 13.66 4.23
C ALA A 323 44.98 13.22 5.70
N ASP A 324 46.25 13.21 6.12
CA ASP A 324 46.68 12.81 7.47
C ASP A 324 46.01 13.63 8.61
N PRO A 325 45.41 12.98 9.63
CA PRO A 325 44.98 13.66 10.85
C PRO A 325 46.19 14.03 11.73
N VAL A 326 46.31 15.31 12.08
CA VAL A 326 47.47 15.85 12.82
C VAL A 326 47.46 15.44 14.30
N HIS A 327 48.41 14.58 14.69
CA HIS A 327 48.66 14.18 16.06
C HIS A 327 49.15 15.34 16.96
N ARG A 328 48.47 15.62 18.08
CA ARG A 328 48.98 16.37 19.26
C ARG A 328 48.31 15.90 20.57
N PRO A 329 48.88 16.21 21.76
CA PRO A 329 48.93 15.22 22.85
C PRO A 329 48.16 15.60 24.11
N GLY A 330 47.86 14.60 24.94
CA GLY A 330 47.29 14.78 26.28
C GLY A 330 48.33 14.80 27.42
N PRO A 331 48.00 15.43 28.55
CA PRO A 331 48.57 15.16 29.88
C PRO A 331 47.51 14.48 30.78
N ALA A 332 47.79 13.84 31.92
CA ALA A 332 48.94 13.17 32.52
C ALA A 332 48.63 13.06 34.04
N ALA A 333 48.52 11.83 34.57
CA ALA A 333 48.59 11.42 35.99
C ALA A 333 47.82 12.20 37.10
N ALA A 334 47.11 11.43 37.94
CA ALA A 334 46.46 11.92 39.17
C ALA A 334 47.40 11.87 40.42
N PRO A 335 46.99 12.47 41.55
CA PRO A 335 47.36 12.03 42.89
C PRO A 335 46.27 11.14 43.54
N VAL A 336 46.65 10.42 44.60
CA VAL A 336 45.82 9.47 45.38
C VAL A 336 45.70 9.96 46.84
N TYR A 337 44.83 9.32 47.64
CA TYR A 337 44.44 9.54 49.06
C TYR A 337 43.18 10.42 49.26
N ASP A 338 42.29 10.13 50.22
CA ASP A 338 42.28 9.06 51.25
C ASP A 338 40.87 8.48 51.49
N ASP A 339 40.78 7.31 52.13
CA ASP A 339 39.53 6.60 52.46
C ASP A 339 39.04 6.94 53.87
N SER A 340 37.82 7.49 54.01
CA SER A 340 37.18 7.69 55.33
C SER A 340 35.65 7.88 55.29
N LEU A 341 34.96 6.80 55.66
CA LEU A 341 33.52 6.71 56.01
C LEU A 341 33.38 6.32 57.50
N PRO A 342 32.20 6.42 58.16
CA PRO A 342 30.96 7.18 57.89
C PRO A 342 30.64 8.08 59.15
N PRO A 343 29.38 8.38 59.64
CA PRO A 343 28.21 7.52 59.82
C PRO A 343 26.81 8.08 59.42
N SER A 344 25.82 7.17 59.45
CA SER A 344 24.37 7.38 59.68
C SER A 344 23.51 8.24 58.73
N GLN A 345 22.76 7.51 57.90
CA GLN A 345 21.31 7.63 57.61
C GLN A 345 20.48 8.67 58.42
N GLU A 346 19.55 9.37 57.74
CA GLU A 346 18.09 9.23 58.01
C GLU A 346 17.19 9.92 56.96
N ARG A 347 16.14 9.19 56.53
CA ARG A 347 14.88 9.67 55.89
C ARG A 347 14.98 10.32 54.49
N ALA A 348 14.01 10.13 53.57
CA ALA A 348 12.73 9.44 53.69
C ALA A 348 12.43 8.51 52.48
N ARG A 349 12.48 7.18 52.71
CA ARG A 349 11.52 6.26 52.07
C ARG A 349 10.26 6.25 52.95
N ARG A 350 9.10 6.65 52.43
CA ARG A 350 7.81 6.48 53.14
C ARG A 350 6.62 6.59 52.19
N ASN A 351 5.67 5.66 52.37
CA ASN A 351 4.40 5.50 51.63
C ASN A 351 4.63 5.09 50.16
N TYR A 352 3.95 4.09 49.59
CA TYR A 352 2.86 3.24 50.09
C TYR A 352 3.25 1.75 50.17
N GLY A 353 2.58 1.01 51.04
CA GLY A 353 2.69 -0.46 51.10
C GLY A 353 2.54 -1.03 52.52
N ASP A 354 1.30 -1.21 53.00
CA ASP A 354 0.86 -2.42 53.72
C ASP A 354 -0.61 -2.33 54.21
N LEU A 355 -1.24 -3.52 54.26
CA LEU A 355 -2.40 -3.99 55.06
C LEU A 355 -3.43 -4.80 54.23
N PRO A 356 -4.06 -5.87 54.80
CA PRO A 356 -3.86 -7.19 54.19
C PRO A 356 -5.15 -8.05 54.02
N GLY A 357 -4.97 -9.26 53.48
CA GLY A 357 -5.84 -10.42 53.74
C GLY A 357 -5.05 -11.53 54.48
N PRO A 358 -5.57 -12.78 54.59
CA PRO A 358 -6.87 -13.31 54.17
C PRO A 358 -7.64 -14.04 55.32
N ALA A 359 -8.82 -14.60 55.04
CA ALA A 359 -9.33 -15.86 55.64
C ALA A 359 -10.65 -16.34 55.00
N GLU A 360 -10.91 -17.66 55.03
CA GLU A 360 -12.14 -18.32 54.58
C GLU A 360 -13.18 -18.49 55.71
N THR A 361 -14.46 -18.78 55.37
CA THR A 361 -15.34 -19.73 56.08
C THR A 361 -16.52 -20.14 55.18
N ARG A 362 -17.07 -21.35 55.37
CA ARG A 362 -18.14 -22.00 54.57
C ARG A 362 -19.33 -22.40 55.46
N ILE A 363 -20.54 -22.63 54.88
CA ILE A 363 -21.63 -23.59 55.25
C ILE A 363 -23.07 -22.98 55.26
N GLN A 364 -24.06 -23.84 54.96
CA GLN A 364 -25.53 -23.67 54.74
C GLN A 364 -26.38 -24.13 55.99
N PRO A 365 -27.73 -24.37 55.99
CA PRO A 365 -28.90 -23.87 55.20
C PRO A 365 -30.21 -23.53 56.02
N SER A 366 -31.23 -22.95 55.34
CA SER A 366 -32.72 -23.13 55.57
C SER A 366 -33.39 -22.66 56.90
N PRO A 367 -34.75 -22.60 57.02
CA PRO A 367 -35.87 -22.56 56.04
C PRO A 367 -36.77 -21.27 56.18
N GLY A 368 -38.03 -21.23 55.68
CA GLY A 368 -38.94 -20.05 55.80
C GLY A 368 -40.46 -20.36 55.69
N PHE A 369 -41.36 -19.34 55.78
CA PHE A 369 -42.84 -19.48 55.57
C PHE A 369 -43.64 -18.13 55.46
N HIS A 370 -44.71 -18.12 54.63
CA HIS A 370 -45.94 -17.27 54.57
C HIS A 370 -45.94 -15.70 54.49
N GLY A 371 -47.06 -15.15 53.95
CA GLY A 371 -47.44 -13.71 53.84
C GLY A 371 -48.56 -13.30 54.85
N PRO A 372 -49.55 -12.38 54.57
CA PRO A 372 -50.02 -11.82 53.28
C PRO A 372 -50.48 -10.29 53.26
N ALA A 373 -51.20 -9.88 52.18
CA ALA A 373 -52.25 -8.80 52.07
C ALA A 373 -51.96 -7.26 51.94
N VAL A 374 -52.19 -6.69 50.73
CA VAL A 374 -53.33 -5.79 50.27
C VAL A 374 -54.02 -4.85 51.31
N PRO A 375 -54.48 -3.58 51.05
CA PRO A 375 -54.77 -2.78 49.81
C PRO A 375 -54.19 -1.30 49.81
N PRO A 376 -54.92 -0.17 49.53
CA PRO A 376 -55.41 0.44 48.26
C PRO A 376 -54.82 1.86 47.91
N PRO A 377 -55.27 2.55 46.82
CA PRO A 377 -54.80 3.90 46.40
C PRO A 377 -55.85 5.06 46.40
N ASP A 378 -55.37 6.29 46.24
CA ASP A 378 -56.05 7.56 45.85
C ASP A 378 -55.22 8.24 44.72
N GLY A 379 -55.62 9.23 43.89
CA GLY A 379 -56.85 10.04 43.68
C GLY A 379 -56.48 11.37 42.95
N ALA A 380 -57.35 12.25 42.42
CA ALA A 380 -58.75 12.19 41.97
C ALA A 380 -59.22 13.52 41.26
N VAL A 381 -60.29 13.47 40.43
CA VAL A 381 -61.19 14.57 39.93
C VAL A 381 -60.58 15.79 39.16
N PRO A 382 -61.32 16.77 38.53
CA PRO A 382 -62.62 17.49 38.84
C PRO A 382 -63.83 17.09 37.95
N ASP A 383 -65.15 17.23 38.25
CA ASP A 383 -66.05 18.25 38.86
C ASP A 383 -66.79 19.14 37.80
N HIS A 384 -68.05 19.62 37.95
CA HIS A 384 -69.11 19.51 38.99
C HIS A 384 -70.50 20.00 38.45
N ALA A 385 -71.64 19.45 38.94
CA ALA A 385 -73.02 20.05 39.00
C ALA A 385 -74.03 19.03 39.62
N ALA A 386 -74.68 19.24 40.78
CA ALA A 386 -75.87 20.09 41.09
C ALA A 386 -77.22 19.55 40.52
N ALA A 387 -78.36 19.43 41.23
CA ALA A 387 -78.72 19.69 42.65
C ALA A 387 -80.03 18.94 43.09
N SER A 388 -80.57 19.23 44.29
CA SER A 388 -81.90 18.80 44.85
C SER A 388 -82.79 20.06 45.12
N PRO A 389 -83.95 20.11 45.86
CA PRO A 389 -84.61 19.15 46.79
C PRO A 389 -86.18 19.16 46.87
N VAL A 390 -86.74 18.52 47.95
CA VAL A 390 -88.09 18.67 48.59
C VAL A 390 -89.34 17.99 47.98
N GLY A 391 -90.16 17.33 48.83
CA GLY A 391 -91.56 16.93 48.55
C GLY A 391 -92.11 15.83 49.50
N ALA A 392 -93.42 15.81 49.80
CA ALA A 392 -94.05 14.82 50.71
C ALA A 392 -95.53 14.48 50.35
N GLY A 393 -96.01 13.27 50.67
CA GLY A 393 -97.43 12.85 50.53
C GLY A 393 -97.69 11.33 50.56
N ALA A 394 -98.90 10.90 50.92
CA ALA A 394 -99.41 9.51 51.00
C ALA A 394 -100.94 9.50 50.64
N PRO A 395 -101.76 8.40 50.71
CA PRO A 395 -101.55 6.99 51.10
C PRO A 395 -102.21 5.93 50.16
N ALA A 396 -102.46 4.70 50.64
CA ALA A 396 -103.18 3.58 49.97
C ALA A 396 -104.72 3.58 50.29
N PRO A 397 -105.61 2.59 49.93
CA PRO A 397 -105.54 1.10 49.99
C PRO A 397 -105.84 0.43 48.61
N ALA A 398 -106.46 -0.75 48.34
CA ALA A 398 -107.26 -1.77 49.05
C ALA A 398 -107.23 -3.19 48.37
N ALA A 399 -108.18 -4.11 48.64
CA ALA A 399 -108.15 -5.54 48.22
C ALA A 399 -109.52 -6.15 47.71
N PRO A 400 -109.97 -7.42 47.96
CA PRO A 400 -110.04 -8.46 46.90
C PRO A 400 -111.32 -9.34 46.76
N ALA A 401 -111.33 -10.22 45.73
CA ALA A 401 -112.10 -11.50 45.59
C ALA A 401 -113.66 -11.42 45.44
N PRO A 402 -114.42 -12.52 45.16
CA PRO A 402 -114.08 -13.93 44.86
C PRO A 402 -114.75 -14.52 43.56
N ALA A 403 -114.70 -15.85 43.36
CA ALA A 403 -115.29 -16.62 42.22
C ALA A 403 -116.64 -17.35 42.59
N PRO A 404 -117.33 -18.13 41.72
CA PRO A 404 -116.87 -19.46 41.24
C PRO A 404 -117.39 -20.00 39.86
N ALA A 405 -116.84 -21.17 39.48
CA ALA A 405 -117.33 -22.32 38.65
C ALA A 405 -118.71 -22.33 37.91
N ALA A 406 -118.96 -23.11 36.85
CA ALA A 406 -118.13 -23.90 35.89
C ALA A 406 -119.04 -24.62 34.85
N ARG A 407 -118.50 -25.03 33.67
CA ARG A 407 -118.86 -26.25 32.88
C ARG A 407 -118.01 -26.37 31.59
N ALA A 408 -117.92 -27.57 31.01
CA ALA A 408 -116.94 -27.94 29.96
C ALA A 408 -117.55 -28.30 28.59
N ARG A 409 -116.73 -28.27 27.53
CA ARG A 409 -116.91 -28.95 26.22
C ARG A 409 -115.55 -29.17 25.52
N ARG A 410 -115.50 -30.02 24.49
CA ARG A 410 -114.29 -30.54 23.82
C ARG A 410 -114.39 -30.38 22.25
N PRO A 411 -113.44 -30.84 21.40
CA PRO A 411 -112.90 -30.02 20.30
C PRO A 411 -113.26 -30.52 18.89
N LEU A 412 -112.73 -29.86 17.85
CA LEU A 412 -112.58 -30.41 16.50
C LEU A 412 -111.20 -30.06 15.91
N THR A 413 -110.67 -30.94 15.04
CA THR A 413 -109.40 -30.79 14.30
C THR A 413 -109.58 -31.34 12.88
N ASN A 414 -108.91 -30.75 11.87
CA ASN A 414 -108.95 -31.26 10.49
C ASN A 414 -107.73 -30.81 9.65
N ARG A 415 -106.71 -31.67 9.53
CA ARG A 415 -105.74 -31.74 8.40
C ARG A 415 -105.31 -33.20 8.23
N SER A 416 -105.02 -33.64 7.00
CA SER A 416 -104.91 -35.06 6.63
C SER A 416 -103.47 -35.62 6.73
N PRO A 417 -103.30 -36.93 7.01
CA PRO A 417 -101.99 -37.53 7.29
C PRO A 417 -101.08 -37.69 6.07
N VAL A 418 -101.64 -37.88 4.86
CA VAL A 418 -100.82 -38.06 3.63
C VAL A 418 -100.17 -36.74 3.22
N GLY A 419 -100.94 -35.65 3.28
CA GLY A 419 -100.44 -34.31 2.96
C GLY A 419 -99.35 -33.86 3.94
N THR A 420 -99.50 -34.15 5.24
CA THR A 420 -98.47 -33.85 6.23
C THR A 420 -97.21 -34.70 6.04
N VAL A 421 -97.30 -36.00 5.73
CA VAL A 421 -96.11 -36.84 5.48
C VAL A 421 -95.31 -36.35 4.26
N VAL A 422 -95.97 -36.03 3.13
CA VAL A 422 -95.26 -35.50 1.96
C VAL A 422 -94.65 -34.14 2.27
N TRP A 423 -95.37 -33.25 2.97
CA TRP A 423 -94.81 -31.96 3.38
C TRP A 423 -93.67 -32.12 4.40
N THR A 424 -93.68 -33.09 5.32
CA THR A 424 -92.54 -33.29 6.23
C THR A 424 -91.33 -33.88 5.51
N VAL A 425 -91.49 -34.78 4.55
CA VAL A 425 -90.35 -35.28 3.75
C VAL A 425 -89.75 -34.16 2.89
N LEU A 426 -90.59 -33.34 2.24
CA LEU A 426 -90.14 -32.23 1.40
C LEU A 426 -89.54 -31.09 2.26
N LEU A 427 -90.14 -30.79 3.42
CA LEU A 427 -89.58 -29.88 4.42
C LEU A 427 -88.25 -30.40 4.99
N VAL A 428 -88.10 -31.71 5.26
CA VAL A 428 -86.83 -32.30 5.70
C VAL A 428 -85.79 -32.22 4.59
N LEU A 429 -86.13 -32.49 3.33
CA LEU A 429 -85.21 -32.30 2.21
C LEU A 429 -84.79 -30.84 2.03
N VAL A 430 -85.72 -29.89 2.19
CA VAL A 430 -85.41 -28.44 2.15
C VAL A 430 -84.59 -28.03 3.37
N VAL A 431 -84.89 -28.51 4.57
CA VAL A 431 -84.10 -28.25 5.79
C VAL A 431 -82.71 -28.88 5.69
N VAL A 432 -82.56 -30.06 5.10
CA VAL A 432 -81.25 -30.67 4.82
C VAL A 432 -80.50 -29.88 3.73
N ALA A 433 -81.16 -29.47 2.64
CA ALA A 433 -80.53 -28.66 1.60
C ALA A 433 -80.13 -27.26 2.12
N VAL A 434 -80.93 -26.65 2.98
CA VAL A 434 -80.63 -25.39 3.66
C VAL A 434 -79.56 -25.58 4.73
N ALA A 435 -79.54 -26.69 5.47
CA ALA A 435 -78.49 -26.98 6.44
C ALA A 435 -77.14 -27.27 5.76
N VAL A 436 -77.13 -28.06 4.68
CA VAL A 436 -75.94 -28.32 3.86
C VAL A 436 -75.48 -27.06 3.14
N GLY A 437 -76.41 -26.27 2.58
CA GLY A 437 -76.10 -24.98 1.95
C GLY A 437 -75.57 -23.94 2.94
N ALA A 438 -76.17 -23.83 4.13
CA ALA A 438 -75.68 -22.99 5.21
C ALA A 438 -74.29 -23.44 5.68
N TRP A 439 -74.11 -24.73 5.96
CA TRP A 439 -72.82 -25.32 6.35
C TRP A 439 -71.73 -25.10 5.30
N TRP A 440 -72.06 -25.23 4.01
CA TRP A 440 -71.12 -24.97 2.91
C TRP A 440 -70.74 -23.48 2.82
N THR A 441 -71.70 -22.58 2.99
CA THR A 441 -71.49 -21.12 2.87
C THR A 441 -70.83 -20.49 4.11
N THR A 442 -71.09 -21.00 5.32
CA THR A 442 -70.45 -20.54 6.56
C THR A 442 -69.12 -21.21 6.84
N SER A 443 -69.02 -22.53 6.64
CA SER A 443 -67.85 -23.32 7.07
C SER A 443 -67.11 -24.04 5.93
N GLY A 444 -67.82 -24.58 4.94
CA GLY A 444 -67.22 -25.45 3.90
C GLY A 444 -66.29 -24.75 2.90
N ARG A 445 -66.51 -23.46 2.63
CA ARG A 445 -65.78 -22.70 1.59
C ARG A 445 -64.35 -22.25 1.96
N PHE A 446 -63.98 -22.27 3.24
CA PHE A 446 -62.66 -21.83 3.71
C PHE A 446 -61.81 -23.03 4.14
N GLY A 447 -60.53 -23.00 3.79
CA GLY A 447 -59.51 -23.83 4.40
C GLY A 447 -58.73 -23.02 5.44
N GLU A 448 -57.92 -23.71 6.23
CA GLU A 448 -56.94 -23.10 7.14
C GLU A 448 -55.54 -23.51 6.65
N ILE A 449 -54.63 -22.54 6.48
CA ILE A 449 -53.32 -22.81 5.87
C ILE A 449 -52.45 -23.63 6.85
N PRO A 450 -51.94 -24.81 6.46
CA PRO A 450 -51.18 -25.68 7.37
C PRO A 450 -49.80 -25.09 7.69
N GLN A 451 -49.27 -25.42 8.86
CA GLN A 451 -47.88 -25.11 9.21
C GLN A 451 -46.94 -26.07 8.48
N VAL A 452 -46.07 -25.51 7.63
CA VAL A 452 -45.11 -26.27 6.80
C VAL A 452 -43.64 -25.99 7.14
N VAL A 453 -43.37 -25.15 8.14
CA VAL A 453 -42.02 -24.80 8.58
C VAL A 453 -41.30 -26.06 9.08
N GLY A 454 -40.11 -26.32 8.52
CA GLY A 454 -39.32 -27.53 8.84
C GLY A 454 -39.69 -28.79 8.03
N MET A 455 -40.66 -28.73 7.12
CA MET A 455 -40.86 -29.76 6.09
C MET A 455 -39.91 -29.56 4.91
N ASP A 456 -39.68 -30.60 4.09
CA ASP A 456 -39.10 -30.40 2.76
C ASP A 456 -40.12 -29.73 1.82
N ALA A 457 -39.64 -29.07 0.76
CA ALA A 457 -40.48 -28.30 -0.16
C ALA A 457 -41.55 -29.14 -0.89
N THR A 458 -41.38 -30.46 -1.01
CA THR A 458 -42.36 -31.37 -1.63
C THR A 458 -43.41 -31.84 -0.60
N GLN A 459 -43.01 -32.17 0.62
CA GLN A 459 -43.94 -32.41 1.74
C GLN A 459 -44.80 -31.16 2.06
N ALA A 460 -44.20 -29.98 2.03
CA ALA A 460 -44.90 -28.70 2.22
C ALA A 460 -45.96 -28.46 1.12
N ARG A 461 -45.61 -28.64 -0.16
CA ARG A 461 -46.56 -28.55 -1.29
C ARG A 461 -47.70 -29.55 -1.15
N ALA A 462 -47.39 -30.82 -0.87
CA ALA A 462 -48.40 -31.86 -0.68
C ALA A 462 -49.34 -31.56 0.51
N SER A 463 -48.83 -30.95 1.57
CA SER A 463 -49.64 -30.54 2.75
C SER A 463 -50.59 -29.38 2.42
N VAL A 464 -50.11 -28.39 1.66
CA VAL A 464 -50.93 -27.26 1.17
C VAL A 464 -52.03 -27.75 0.21
N GLU A 465 -51.70 -28.68 -0.69
CA GLU A 465 -52.67 -29.30 -1.62
C GLU A 465 -53.70 -30.16 -0.87
N ALA A 466 -53.29 -30.97 0.11
CA ALA A 466 -54.18 -31.77 0.94
C ALA A 466 -55.17 -30.93 1.78
N ALA A 467 -54.79 -29.70 2.17
CA ALA A 467 -55.70 -28.76 2.82
C ALA A 467 -56.81 -28.22 1.88
N GLY A 468 -56.63 -28.35 0.56
CA GLY A 468 -57.55 -27.91 -0.48
C GLY A 468 -57.16 -26.57 -1.13
N PHE A 469 -55.87 -26.27 -1.22
CA PHE A 469 -55.32 -25.08 -1.90
C PHE A 469 -54.53 -25.47 -3.16
N THR A 470 -54.19 -24.49 -4.00
CA THR A 470 -53.21 -24.69 -5.07
C THR A 470 -51.83 -24.27 -4.59
N SER A 471 -50.85 -25.17 -4.61
CA SER A 471 -49.49 -24.82 -4.18
C SER A 471 -48.72 -24.09 -5.29
N ALA A 472 -47.75 -23.28 -4.87
CA ALA A 472 -46.64 -22.81 -5.70
C ALA A 472 -45.37 -22.83 -4.84
N VAL A 473 -44.19 -22.85 -5.45
CA VAL A 473 -42.94 -22.51 -4.74
C VAL A 473 -42.63 -21.04 -5.02
N GLU A 474 -42.17 -20.32 -4.01
CA GLU A 474 -41.56 -19.01 -4.15
C GLU A 474 -40.28 -18.96 -3.32
N GLU A 475 -39.19 -18.56 -3.96
CA GLU A 475 -37.86 -18.53 -3.37
C GLU A 475 -37.56 -17.12 -2.83
N ARG A 476 -37.16 -17.02 -1.56
CA ARG A 476 -36.84 -15.75 -0.90
C ARG A 476 -35.56 -15.89 -0.08
N TYR A 477 -34.74 -14.84 -0.03
CA TYR A 477 -33.57 -14.79 0.85
C TYR A 477 -33.99 -14.57 2.32
N GLY A 478 -33.23 -15.09 3.28
CA GLY A 478 -33.54 -15.01 4.70
C GLY A 478 -32.32 -15.17 5.62
N ASN A 479 -32.40 -14.63 6.83
CA ASN A 479 -31.27 -14.59 7.77
C ASN A 479 -31.14 -15.84 8.63
N ASP A 480 -32.26 -16.53 8.87
CA ASP A 480 -32.45 -17.43 10.02
C ASP A 480 -32.67 -18.89 9.63
N ALA A 481 -32.78 -19.17 8.32
CA ALA A 481 -33.05 -20.50 7.78
C ALA A 481 -32.01 -20.88 6.70
N PRO A 482 -31.46 -22.10 6.74
CA PRO A 482 -30.50 -22.56 5.73
C PRO A 482 -31.15 -22.67 4.34
N GLU A 483 -30.32 -22.73 3.30
CA GLU A 483 -30.77 -22.89 1.91
C GLU A 483 -31.69 -24.12 1.77
N GLN A 484 -32.68 -24.02 0.86
CA GLN A 484 -33.67 -25.06 0.54
C GLN A 484 -34.67 -25.41 1.67
N ALA A 485 -34.53 -24.84 2.86
CA ALA A 485 -35.50 -25.02 3.95
C ALA A 485 -36.80 -24.23 3.70
N VAL A 486 -37.94 -24.82 4.06
CA VAL A 486 -39.25 -24.16 4.00
C VAL A 486 -39.41 -23.21 5.19
N ILE A 487 -39.53 -21.91 4.91
CA ILE A 487 -39.64 -20.84 5.93
C ILE A 487 -41.07 -20.46 6.27
N GLY A 488 -42.05 -20.92 5.49
CA GLY A 488 -43.47 -20.70 5.76
C GLY A 488 -44.31 -20.70 4.49
N THR A 489 -45.41 -19.94 4.53
CA THR A 489 -46.31 -19.74 3.38
C THR A 489 -46.68 -18.28 3.20
N ASP A 490 -47.07 -17.94 1.98
CA ASP A 490 -47.74 -16.69 1.63
C ASP A 490 -49.09 -17.02 0.96
N PRO A 491 -50.25 -16.78 1.61
CA PRO A 491 -50.42 -16.15 2.93
C PRO A 491 -49.96 -17.05 4.11
N PRO A 492 -49.72 -16.49 5.31
CA PRO A 492 -49.17 -17.24 6.45
C PRO A 492 -50.09 -18.33 7.02
N PHE A 493 -49.47 -19.32 7.68
CA PHE A 493 -50.15 -20.44 8.31
C PHE A 493 -51.17 -20.01 9.37
N GLY A 494 -52.21 -20.81 9.58
CA GLY A 494 -53.34 -20.49 10.46
C GLY A 494 -54.33 -19.46 9.89
N GLN A 495 -53.98 -18.73 8.82
CA GLN A 495 -54.93 -17.85 8.15
C GLN A 495 -56.00 -18.68 7.41
N ARG A 496 -57.25 -18.21 7.47
CA ARG A 496 -58.38 -18.82 6.74
C ARG A 496 -58.60 -18.13 5.41
N VAL A 497 -58.39 -18.88 4.33
CA VAL A 497 -58.55 -18.40 2.95
C VAL A 497 -59.46 -19.34 2.15
N PRO A 498 -60.09 -18.89 1.05
CA PRO A 498 -60.98 -19.75 0.27
C PRO A 498 -60.26 -21.01 -0.24
N ARG A 499 -60.95 -22.16 -0.24
CA ARG A 499 -60.40 -23.35 -0.90
C ARG A 499 -60.26 -23.11 -2.41
N GLY A 500 -59.19 -23.67 -2.98
CA GLY A 500 -58.73 -23.40 -4.33
C GLY A 500 -57.81 -22.17 -4.47
N SER A 501 -57.73 -21.28 -3.47
CA SER A 501 -56.75 -20.17 -3.48
C SER A 501 -55.32 -20.67 -3.65
N ARG A 502 -54.49 -19.87 -4.32
CA ARG A 502 -53.04 -20.11 -4.42
C ARG A 502 -52.37 -19.75 -3.10
N VAL A 503 -51.54 -20.65 -2.60
CA VAL A 503 -50.67 -20.45 -1.44
C VAL A 503 -49.24 -20.77 -1.88
N ALA A 504 -48.35 -19.79 -1.80
CA ALA A 504 -46.94 -20.00 -2.06
C ALA A 504 -46.29 -20.66 -0.83
N VAL A 505 -45.56 -21.75 -1.04
CA VAL A 505 -44.60 -22.31 -0.08
C VAL A 505 -43.31 -21.52 -0.23
N LEU A 506 -42.92 -20.84 0.84
CA LEU A 506 -41.72 -20.00 0.85
C LEU A 506 -40.48 -20.86 1.15
N VAL A 507 -39.51 -20.85 0.25
CA VAL A 507 -38.26 -21.60 0.37
C VAL A 507 -37.08 -20.63 0.52
N SER A 508 -36.20 -20.90 1.47
CA SER A 508 -35.02 -20.08 1.74
C SER A 508 -33.96 -20.27 0.65
N LEU A 509 -33.46 -19.16 0.10
CA LEU A 509 -32.19 -19.10 -0.65
C LEU A 509 -30.98 -18.87 0.29
N GLY A 510 -31.17 -19.02 1.60
CA GLY A 510 -30.18 -18.65 2.60
C GLY A 510 -29.97 -17.13 2.66
N ARG A 511 -28.80 -16.73 3.18
CA ARG A 511 -28.39 -15.32 3.27
C ARG A 511 -27.86 -14.83 1.93
N PRO A 512 -28.23 -13.61 1.49
CA PRO A 512 -27.78 -13.07 0.22
C PRO A 512 -26.26 -12.81 0.22
N THR A 513 -25.62 -13.02 -0.93
CA THR A 513 -24.23 -12.63 -1.18
C THR A 513 -24.16 -11.31 -1.95
N VAL A 514 -23.16 -10.48 -1.69
CA VAL A 514 -22.87 -9.32 -2.55
C VAL A 514 -22.50 -9.81 -3.96
N PRO A 515 -23.19 -9.37 -5.03
CA PRO A 515 -22.90 -9.83 -6.39
C PRO A 515 -21.58 -9.27 -6.91
N THR A 516 -20.82 -10.05 -7.67
CA THR A 516 -19.59 -9.56 -8.33
C THR A 516 -19.94 -8.55 -9.44
N PRO A 517 -19.37 -7.33 -9.47
CA PRO A 517 -19.51 -6.39 -10.58
C PRO A 517 -19.07 -7.00 -11.92
N GLY A 518 -19.88 -6.83 -12.96
CA GLY A 518 -19.48 -7.18 -14.33
C GLY A 518 -18.56 -6.11 -14.93
N ALA A 519 -17.68 -6.49 -15.85
CA ALA A 519 -16.68 -5.62 -16.47
C ALA A 519 -17.24 -4.42 -17.27
N GLY A 520 -18.56 -4.35 -17.47
CA GLY A 520 -19.29 -3.24 -18.07
C GLY A 520 -20.56 -2.84 -17.30
N ASP A 521 -20.70 -3.27 -16.04
CA ASP A 521 -21.88 -2.98 -15.23
C ASP A 521 -21.97 -1.49 -14.87
N THR A 522 -22.91 -0.80 -15.50
CA THR A 522 -23.34 0.52 -15.05
C THR A 522 -23.95 0.44 -13.64
N LEU A 523 -23.90 1.55 -12.91
CA LEU A 523 -24.49 1.67 -11.58
C LEU A 523 -25.96 1.19 -11.53
N SER A 524 -26.77 1.49 -12.55
CA SER A 524 -28.18 1.06 -12.62
C SER A 524 -28.35 -0.44 -12.85
N ALA A 525 -27.49 -1.08 -13.64
CA ALA A 525 -27.50 -2.54 -13.79
C ALA A 525 -27.11 -3.23 -12.48
N TYR A 526 -26.13 -2.69 -11.76
CA TYR A 526 -25.68 -3.21 -10.47
C TYR A 526 -26.74 -3.05 -9.37
N GLN A 527 -27.42 -1.89 -9.30
CA GLN A 527 -28.52 -1.62 -8.37
C GLN A 527 -29.68 -2.63 -8.49
N SER A 528 -30.01 -3.08 -9.70
CA SER A 528 -31.00 -4.14 -9.91
C SER A 528 -30.53 -5.45 -9.26
N ARG A 529 -29.29 -5.90 -9.52
CA ARG A 529 -28.75 -7.15 -8.96
C ARG A 529 -28.61 -7.14 -7.43
N LEU A 530 -28.45 -5.96 -6.82
CA LEU A 530 -28.55 -5.80 -5.36
C LEU A 530 -29.99 -5.96 -4.86
N ARG A 531 -30.95 -5.30 -5.53
CA ARG A 531 -32.38 -5.37 -5.19
C ARG A 531 -32.95 -6.79 -5.31
N ASP A 532 -32.56 -7.51 -6.36
CA ASP A 532 -32.94 -8.91 -6.59
C ASP A 532 -32.46 -9.85 -5.46
N ARG A 533 -31.41 -9.45 -4.73
CA ARG A 533 -30.87 -10.14 -3.55
C ARG A 533 -31.34 -9.54 -2.22
N THR A 534 -32.37 -8.69 -2.26
CA THR A 534 -32.92 -7.98 -1.09
C THR A 534 -31.88 -7.13 -0.35
N LEU A 535 -30.90 -6.58 -1.07
CA LEU A 535 -29.87 -5.69 -0.54
C LEU A 535 -30.21 -4.22 -0.81
N GLN A 536 -29.82 -3.35 0.11
CA GLN A 536 -29.85 -1.90 -0.07
C GLN A 536 -28.52 -1.41 -0.67
N TRP A 537 -28.47 -0.16 -1.13
CA TRP A 537 -27.24 0.41 -1.67
C TRP A 537 -27.07 1.89 -1.32
N THR A 538 -25.80 2.29 -1.21
CA THR A 538 -25.35 3.68 -1.12
C THR A 538 -24.37 3.93 -2.26
N VAL A 539 -24.42 5.11 -2.86
CA VAL A 539 -23.43 5.54 -3.84
C VAL A 539 -22.42 6.41 -3.09
N ALA A 540 -21.17 5.98 -3.05
CA ALA A 540 -20.07 6.76 -2.50
C ALA A 540 -19.28 7.44 -3.63
N ASP A 541 -18.26 8.21 -3.26
CA ASP A 541 -17.42 8.93 -4.21
C ASP A 541 -16.82 8.00 -5.27
N GLU A 542 -16.82 8.49 -6.52
CA GLU A 542 -16.23 7.78 -7.65
C GLU A 542 -14.71 7.63 -7.44
N VAL A 543 -14.16 6.45 -7.70
CA VAL A 543 -12.72 6.14 -7.54
C VAL A 543 -12.02 6.05 -8.89
N TYR A 544 -10.72 6.33 -8.94
CA TYR A 544 -9.92 6.03 -10.13
C TYR A 544 -9.65 4.53 -10.23
N SER A 545 -9.64 4.00 -11.45
CA SER A 545 -9.35 2.60 -11.74
C SER A 545 -8.75 2.46 -13.13
N ASP A 546 -7.55 1.91 -13.22
CA ASP A 546 -6.83 1.74 -14.49
C ASP A 546 -7.38 0.57 -15.33
N SER A 547 -8.18 -0.32 -14.72
CA SER A 547 -8.77 -1.50 -15.36
C SER A 547 -10.29 -1.40 -15.62
N VAL A 548 -11.02 -0.56 -14.87
CA VAL A 548 -12.49 -0.43 -14.99
C VAL A 548 -12.85 0.84 -15.76
N PRO A 549 -13.59 0.75 -16.89
CA PRO A 549 -13.99 1.93 -17.67
C PRO A 549 -14.80 2.95 -16.88
N ARG A 550 -14.65 4.24 -17.20
CA ARG A 550 -15.39 5.32 -16.54
C ARG A 550 -16.91 5.09 -16.62
N GLY A 551 -17.62 5.23 -15.49
CA GLY A 551 -19.07 5.04 -15.39
C GLY A 551 -19.52 3.60 -15.08
N VAL A 552 -18.59 2.64 -15.03
CA VAL A 552 -18.81 1.25 -14.58
C VAL A 552 -18.51 1.15 -13.08
N VAL A 553 -19.17 0.23 -12.37
CA VAL A 553 -18.88 -0.05 -10.94
C VAL A 553 -17.46 -0.58 -10.79
N ALA A 554 -16.62 0.13 -10.03
CA ALA A 554 -15.22 -0.21 -9.80
C ALA A 554 -15.03 -1.15 -8.61
N THR A 555 -15.57 -0.76 -7.46
CA THR A 555 -15.44 -1.49 -6.19
C THR A 555 -16.73 -1.40 -5.38
N VAL A 556 -16.92 -2.35 -4.48
CA VAL A 556 -18.08 -2.43 -3.59
C VAL A 556 -17.65 -2.84 -2.18
N SER A 557 -18.34 -2.32 -1.18
CA SER A 557 -18.12 -2.64 0.24
C SER A 557 -19.46 -2.95 0.92
N PRO A 558 -19.66 -4.14 1.55
CA PRO A 558 -18.73 -5.26 1.62
C PRO A 558 -18.35 -5.84 0.24
N SER A 559 -17.23 -6.55 0.17
CA SER A 559 -16.68 -7.04 -1.09
C SER A 559 -17.56 -8.10 -1.76
N ALA A 560 -17.43 -8.22 -3.09
CA ALA A 560 -18.12 -9.23 -3.88
C ALA A 560 -17.93 -10.65 -3.32
N GLY A 561 -19.01 -11.44 -3.28
CA GLY A 561 -19.05 -12.78 -2.69
C GLY A 561 -19.34 -12.80 -1.19
N THR A 562 -19.19 -11.69 -0.46
CA THR A 562 -19.47 -11.64 0.99
C THR A 562 -20.93 -11.99 1.28
N VAL A 563 -21.17 -12.94 2.19
CA VAL A 563 -22.49 -13.26 2.71
C VAL A 563 -22.91 -12.18 3.72
N VAL A 564 -24.06 -11.54 3.50
CA VAL A 564 -24.57 -10.45 4.34
C VAL A 564 -26.03 -10.71 4.75
N PRO A 565 -26.53 -10.11 5.85
CA PRO A 565 -27.95 -10.15 6.17
C PRO A 565 -28.83 -9.52 5.07
N THR A 566 -30.06 -9.99 4.91
CA THR A 566 -31.08 -9.31 4.09
C THR A 566 -31.31 -7.88 4.59
N GLY A 567 -31.49 -6.95 3.66
CA GLY A 567 -31.61 -5.52 3.95
C GLY A 567 -30.30 -4.77 4.21
N SER A 568 -29.15 -5.45 4.22
CA SER A 568 -27.83 -4.79 4.38
C SER A 568 -27.53 -3.83 3.24
N THR A 569 -26.84 -2.72 3.56
CA THR A 569 -26.41 -1.72 2.59
C THR A 569 -25.07 -2.09 1.98
N VAL A 570 -25.00 -2.15 0.65
CA VAL A 570 -23.74 -2.24 -0.10
C VAL A 570 -23.37 -0.86 -0.62
N THR A 571 -22.23 -0.33 -0.19
CA THR A 571 -21.63 0.88 -0.74
C THR A 571 -21.02 0.56 -2.10
N VAL A 572 -21.36 1.36 -3.11
CA VAL A 572 -20.95 1.18 -4.50
C VAL A 572 -20.13 2.38 -4.97
N HIS A 573 -18.91 2.12 -5.45
CA HIS A 573 -18.06 3.14 -6.06
C HIS A 573 -18.05 2.97 -7.58
N VAL A 574 -18.23 4.08 -8.31
CA VAL A 574 -18.17 4.11 -9.77
C VAL A 574 -16.76 4.52 -10.21
N SER A 575 -16.28 4.00 -11.34
CA SER A 575 -14.97 4.35 -11.89
C SER A 575 -14.97 5.76 -12.53
N LYS A 576 -13.95 6.56 -12.22
CA LYS A 576 -13.54 7.76 -12.97
C LYS A 576 -12.73 7.42 -14.23
N GLY A 577 -12.32 6.17 -14.41
CA GLY A 577 -11.30 5.71 -15.35
C GLY A 577 -9.88 5.78 -14.74
N PRO A 578 -8.82 5.58 -15.54
CA PRO A 578 -7.44 5.64 -15.08
C PRO A 578 -7.10 7.00 -14.45
N ARG A 579 -6.19 7.03 -13.48
CA ARG A 579 -5.77 8.29 -12.84
C ARG A 579 -5.12 9.22 -13.86
N PRO A 580 -5.49 10.52 -13.97
CA PRO A 580 -4.76 11.46 -14.80
C PRO A 580 -3.37 11.73 -14.21
N VAL A 581 -2.35 11.70 -15.07
CA VAL A 581 -0.96 12.05 -14.75
C VAL A 581 -0.53 13.25 -15.60
N THR A 582 0.38 14.06 -15.07
CA THR A 582 0.93 15.23 -15.78
C THR A 582 2.04 14.77 -16.71
N VAL A 583 2.01 15.22 -17.97
CA VAL A 583 3.10 14.96 -18.92
C VAL A 583 4.33 15.76 -18.50
N PRO A 584 5.47 15.11 -18.19
CA PRO A 584 6.70 15.80 -17.79
C PRO A 584 7.30 16.58 -18.98
N ASP A 585 8.05 17.63 -18.69
CA ASP A 585 8.90 18.25 -19.70
C ASP A 585 10.13 17.37 -19.97
N VAL A 586 10.37 17.11 -21.24
CA VAL A 586 11.47 16.30 -21.77
C VAL A 586 12.30 17.05 -22.81
N ARG A 587 12.02 18.34 -23.08
CA ARG A 587 12.73 19.12 -24.11
C ARG A 587 14.24 19.17 -23.82
N GLY A 588 15.06 18.94 -24.84
CA GLY A 588 16.53 18.90 -24.73
C GLY A 588 17.08 17.69 -23.97
N ARG A 589 16.32 16.58 -23.89
CA ARG A 589 16.81 15.28 -23.43
C ARG A 589 16.93 14.31 -24.61
N ASP A 590 17.91 13.42 -24.57
CA ASP A 590 18.03 12.33 -25.54
C ASP A 590 16.79 11.41 -25.55
N GLU A 591 16.58 10.66 -26.64
CA GLU A 591 15.42 9.79 -26.79
C GLU A 591 15.26 8.78 -25.64
N ALA A 592 16.36 8.25 -25.07
CA ALA A 592 16.29 7.28 -23.98
C ALA A 592 15.93 7.93 -22.64
N ALA A 593 16.52 9.09 -22.32
CA ALA A 593 16.16 9.88 -21.14
C ALA A 593 14.73 10.45 -21.22
N ALA A 594 14.26 10.84 -22.39
CA ALA A 594 12.87 11.25 -22.63
C ALA A 594 11.89 10.09 -22.45
N ARG A 595 12.19 8.91 -23.01
CA ARG A 595 11.42 7.66 -22.79
C ARG A 595 11.37 7.27 -21.32
N ALA A 596 12.51 7.33 -20.61
CA ALA A 596 12.59 7.02 -19.19
C ALA A 596 11.76 7.99 -18.34
N ALA A 597 11.83 9.30 -18.60
CA ALA A 597 11.04 10.32 -17.91
C ALA A 597 9.52 10.11 -18.10
N LEU A 598 9.08 9.81 -19.33
CA LEU A 598 7.67 9.51 -19.61
C LEU A 598 7.23 8.22 -18.90
N THR A 599 8.05 7.18 -18.90
CA THR A 599 7.75 5.92 -18.21
C THR A 599 7.68 6.09 -16.68
N ALA A 600 8.58 6.89 -16.10
CA ALA A 600 8.56 7.23 -14.67
C ALA A 600 7.30 8.04 -14.28
N ALA A 601 6.78 8.88 -15.19
CA ALA A 601 5.50 9.57 -15.02
C ALA A 601 4.25 8.68 -15.28
N GLY A 602 4.44 7.37 -15.49
CA GLY A 602 3.34 6.43 -15.76
C GLY A 602 2.80 6.47 -17.19
N LEU A 603 3.52 7.07 -18.13
CA LEU A 603 3.11 7.24 -19.54
C LEU A 603 3.92 6.32 -20.46
N GLN A 604 3.28 5.83 -21.54
CA GLN A 604 3.94 5.03 -22.56
C GLN A 604 4.32 5.91 -23.77
N VAL A 605 5.50 5.69 -24.35
CA VAL A 605 5.81 6.31 -25.65
C VAL A 605 5.09 5.54 -26.76
N GLY A 606 4.32 6.26 -27.56
CA GLY A 606 3.55 5.76 -28.69
C GLY A 606 4.30 5.94 -30.01
N GLU A 607 3.79 6.86 -30.84
CA GLU A 607 4.45 7.30 -32.07
C GLU A 607 5.69 8.13 -31.74
N VAL A 608 6.75 8.02 -32.54
CA VAL A 608 7.89 8.94 -32.51
C VAL A 608 7.92 9.70 -33.84
N ARG A 609 7.88 11.03 -33.76
CA ARG A 609 7.98 11.92 -34.92
C ARG A 609 9.33 12.60 -34.93
N ARG A 610 9.75 13.02 -36.13
CA ARG A 610 10.92 13.86 -36.35
C ARG A 610 10.47 15.20 -36.92
N VAL A 611 10.89 16.28 -36.27
CA VAL A 611 10.53 17.67 -36.58
C VAL A 611 11.80 18.51 -36.54
N PHE A 612 11.84 19.63 -37.27
CA PHE A 612 12.97 20.55 -37.19
C PHE A 612 12.79 21.55 -36.06
N ASP A 613 13.82 21.69 -35.23
CA ASP A 613 13.95 22.68 -34.19
C ASP A 613 15.39 23.19 -34.20
N ALA A 614 15.60 24.51 -34.28
CA ALA A 614 16.93 25.09 -34.40
C ALA A 614 17.66 25.16 -33.04
N ASP A 615 16.94 25.08 -31.93
CA ASP A 615 17.48 25.21 -30.57
C ASP A 615 17.85 23.85 -29.95
N VAL A 616 17.32 22.74 -30.49
CA VAL A 616 17.49 21.36 -29.97
C VAL A 616 18.35 20.50 -30.91
N ASP A 617 19.34 19.80 -30.34
CA ASP A 617 20.25 18.92 -31.08
C ASP A 617 19.58 17.68 -31.67
N GLY A 618 20.09 17.21 -32.81
CA GLY A 618 19.49 16.12 -33.59
C GLY A 618 19.43 14.79 -32.83
N GLY A 619 18.22 14.28 -32.62
CA GLY A 619 17.95 13.08 -31.81
C GLY A 619 17.33 13.37 -30.43
N ASP A 620 17.47 14.60 -29.93
CA ASP A 620 16.89 15.00 -28.65
C ASP A 620 15.42 15.40 -28.79
N ALA A 621 14.66 15.29 -27.70
CA ALA A 621 13.25 15.61 -27.67
C ALA A 621 12.98 17.12 -27.77
N VAL A 622 12.05 17.47 -28.65
CA VAL A 622 11.56 18.82 -28.93
C VAL A 622 10.29 19.11 -28.13
N ALA A 623 9.36 18.15 -28.14
CA ALA A 623 8.03 18.25 -27.54
C ALA A 623 7.38 16.87 -27.37
N THR A 624 6.19 16.86 -26.77
CA THR A 624 5.30 15.70 -26.66
C THR A 624 3.87 16.05 -27.09
N VAL A 625 3.07 15.05 -27.44
CA VAL A 625 1.61 15.21 -27.64
C VAL A 625 0.87 14.15 -26.80
N PRO A 626 0.13 14.53 -25.74
CA PRO A 626 -0.08 15.90 -25.24
C PRO A 626 1.21 16.61 -24.78
N ALA A 627 1.19 17.94 -24.82
CA ALA A 627 2.34 18.77 -24.45
C ALA A 627 2.67 18.68 -22.95
N ALA A 628 3.92 19.00 -22.60
CA ALA A 628 4.40 19.09 -21.23
C ALA A 628 3.51 20.00 -20.36
N GLY A 629 3.28 19.60 -19.11
CA GLY A 629 2.31 20.23 -18.20
C GLY A 629 0.84 19.90 -18.52
N GLY A 630 0.55 19.29 -19.68
CA GLY A 630 -0.76 18.73 -20.00
C GLY A 630 -1.09 17.49 -19.16
N SER A 631 -2.37 17.10 -19.15
CA SER A 631 -2.85 15.91 -18.42
C SER A 631 -3.22 14.79 -19.39
N ALA A 632 -2.76 13.58 -19.10
CA ALA A 632 -3.07 12.36 -19.86
C ALA A 632 -3.41 11.20 -18.91
N PRO A 633 -4.20 10.19 -19.32
CA PRO A 633 -4.49 9.04 -18.46
C PRO A 633 -3.22 8.22 -18.15
N SER A 634 -3.13 7.67 -16.94
CA SER A 634 -2.13 6.65 -16.58
C SER A 634 -2.11 5.51 -17.61
N GLY A 635 -0.91 5.06 -17.98
CA GLY A 635 -0.69 4.03 -19.00
C GLY A 635 -0.99 4.45 -20.45
N SER A 636 -1.45 5.68 -20.71
CA SER A 636 -1.76 6.13 -22.07
C SER A 636 -0.51 6.34 -22.92
N ARG A 637 -0.69 6.34 -24.25
CA ARG A 637 0.38 6.53 -25.23
C ARG A 637 0.51 8.00 -25.61
N VAL A 638 1.70 8.55 -25.40
CA VAL A 638 2.10 9.92 -25.75
C VAL A 638 2.98 9.88 -27.00
N THR A 639 2.74 10.76 -27.96
CA THR A 639 3.66 10.93 -29.11
C THR A 639 4.88 11.72 -28.65
N LEU A 640 6.07 11.24 -28.97
CA LEU A 640 7.34 11.93 -28.70
C LEU A 640 7.83 12.57 -30.00
N GLU A 641 8.13 13.87 -29.97
CA GLU A 641 8.66 14.59 -31.12
C GLU A 641 10.15 14.89 -30.89
N LEU A 642 11.01 14.38 -31.77
CA LEU A 642 12.47 14.53 -31.70
C LEU A 642 12.97 15.51 -32.77
N SER A 643 14.05 16.22 -32.47
CA SER A 643 14.74 17.08 -33.44
C SER A 643 15.37 16.23 -34.54
N ASN A 644 15.20 16.64 -35.79
CA ASN A 644 15.94 16.11 -36.94
C ASN A 644 17.15 16.98 -37.33
N ALA A 645 17.47 18.01 -36.54
CA ALA A 645 18.47 19.01 -36.88
C ALA A 645 19.86 18.41 -37.09
N VAL A 646 20.53 18.83 -38.16
CA VAL A 646 21.93 18.48 -38.44
C VAL A 646 22.81 19.69 -38.18
N THR A 647 23.85 19.50 -37.39
CA THR A 647 24.87 20.53 -37.13
C THR A 647 25.87 20.58 -38.29
N VAL A 648 25.97 21.73 -38.95
CA VAL A 648 26.88 21.96 -40.08
C VAL A 648 28.34 21.81 -39.60
N PRO A 649 29.13 20.86 -40.14
CA PRO A 649 30.53 20.70 -39.78
C PRO A 649 31.38 21.83 -40.35
N ASP A 650 32.55 22.06 -39.75
CA ASP A 650 33.57 22.90 -40.36
C ASP A 650 34.28 22.14 -41.50
N VAL A 651 34.34 22.75 -42.66
CA VAL A 651 35.09 22.29 -43.83
C VAL A 651 36.06 23.37 -44.37
N THR A 652 36.22 24.48 -43.64
CA THR A 652 37.19 25.54 -43.98
C THR A 652 38.62 24.97 -43.99
N GLY A 653 39.42 25.34 -44.99
CA GLY A 653 40.78 24.83 -45.16
C GLY A 653 40.88 23.36 -45.60
N LEU A 654 39.75 22.71 -45.95
CA LEU A 654 39.77 21.42 -46.65
C LEU A 654 39.70 21.62 -48.17
N GLY A 655 40.36 20.74 -48.92
CA GLY A 655 40.18 20.63 -50.37
C GLY A 655 38.74 20.26 -50.73
N GLU A 656 38.27 20.67 -51.92
CA GLU A 656 36.85 20.55 -52.32
C GLU A 656 36.26 19.14 -52.16
N ASP A 657 37.00 18.09 -52.55
CA ASP A 657 36.52 16.70 -52.43
C ASP A 657 36.36 16.24 -50.97
N ASP A 658 37.22 16.69 -50.06
CA ASP A 658 37.14 16.37 -48.63
C ASP A 658 36.04 17.17 -47.93
N ALA A 659 35.85 18.44 -48.31
CA ALA A 659 34.70 19.23 -47.89
C ALA A 659 33.38 18.59 -48.35
N ARG A 660 33.31 18.14 -49.62
CA ARG A 660 32.14 17.43 -50.18
C ARG A 660 31.87 16.11 -49.47
N ARG A 661 32.91 15.31 -49.19
CA ARG A 661 32.79 14.07 -48.39
C ARG A 661 32.25 14.37 -46.99
N ARG A 662 32.91 15.26 -46.22
CA ARG A 662 32.55 15.57 -44.83
C ARG A 662 31.13 16.14 -44.68
N LEU A 663 30.65 16.89 -45.68
CA LEU A 663 29.25 17.33 -45.72
C LEU A 663 28.29 16.18 -46.05
N SER A 664 28.62 15.34 -47.04
CA SER A 664 27.81 14.17 -47.39
C SER A 664 27.70 13.15 -46.24
N ASP A 665 28.77 12.97 -45.46
CA ASP A 665 28.79 12.10 -44.28
C ASP A 665 27.88 12.62 -43.16
N ALA A 666 27.68 13.95 -43.10
CA ALA A 666 26.69 14.61 -42.23
C ALA A 666 25.28 14.67 -42.86
N GLY A 667 25.07 14.15 -44.07
CA GLY A 667 23.79 14.22 -44.81
C GLY A 667 23.48 15.57 -45.46
N LEU A 668 24.48 16.45 -45.62
CA LEU A 668 24.35 17.80 -46.17
C LEU A 668 24.85 17.88 -47.62
N SER A 669 24.19 18.70 -48.45
CA SER A 669 24.53 18.85 -49.87
C SER A 669 25.46 20.04 -50.14
N ALA A 670 26.62 19.80 -50.74
CA ALA A 670 27.61 20.83 -51.05
C ALA A 670 27.35 21.55 -52.39
N LYS A 671 27.11 22.86 -52.34
CA LYS A 671 26.85 23.74 -53.49
C LYS A 671 28.07 24.62 -53.79
N ASP A 672 28.42 24.81 -55.06
CA ASP A 672 29.50 25.73 -55.44
C ASP A 672 29.06 27.19 -55.25
N GLY A 673 29.85 27.96 -54.50
CA GLY A 673 29.71 29.39 -54.26
C GLY A 673 30.69 30.25 -55.05
N GLY A 674 31.46 29.66 -55.98
CA GLY A 674 32.51 30.34 -56.73
C GLY A 674 33.82 30.46 -55.94
N THR A 675 34.67 31.39 -56.35
CA THR A 675 36.03 31.58 -55.80
C THR A 675 36.24 32.96 -55.19
N THR A 676 37.15 33.06 -54.22
CA THR A 676 37.65 34.33 -53.68
C THR A 676 39.17 34.31 -53.47
N ALA A 677 39.81 35.45 -53.70
CA ALA A 677 41.21 35.70 -53.32
C ALA A 677 41.35 36.34 -51.92
N GLU A 678 40.26 36.82 -51.32
CA GLU A 678 40.23 37.43 -49.98
C GLU A 678 40.28 36.38 -48.88
N THR A 679 41.37 35.61 -48.82
CA THR A 679 41.55 34.51 -47.86
C THR A 679 43.03 34.18 -47.62
N THR A 680 43.27 33.59 -46.44
CA THR A 680 44.54 32.95 -46.05
C THR A 680 44.75 31.57 -46.66
N GLU A 681 43.68 30.89 -47.10
CA GLU A 681 43.72 29.49 -47.54
C GLU A 681 44.36 29.33 -48.92
N ASP A 682 44.93 28.16 -49.19
CA ASP A 682 45.63 27.89 -50.46
C ASP A 682 44.66 27.56 -51.59
N ALA A 683 45.04 27.86 -52.84
CA ALA A 683 44.15 27.79 -53.99
C ALA A 683 43.63 26.36 -54.22
N GLY A 684 42.30 26.22 -54.27
CA GLY A 684 41.59 24.93 -54.31
C GLY A 684 40.88 24.55 -53.01
N ASP A 685 41.32 25.06 -51.85
CA ASP A 685 40.71 24.78 -50.55
C ASP A 685 39.45 25.63 -50.31
N VAL A 686 38.58 25.22 -49.39
CA VAL A 686 37.40 25.99 -48.97
C VAL A 686 37.83 27.22 -48.15
N ALA A 687 37.63 28.40 -48.72
CA ALA A 687 37.92 29.69 -48.10
C ALA A 687 36.78 30.20 -47.20
N ARG A 688 35.55 29.77 -47.46
CA ARG A 688 34.35 30.12 -46.68
C ARG A 688 33.24 29.11 -46.94
N GLN A 689 32.44 28.82 -45.91
CA GLN A 689 31.18 28.10 -46.02
C GLN A 689 30.01 28.96 -45.55
N ASP A 690 28.83 28.70 -46.10
CA ASP A 690 27.55 29.28 -45.66
C ASP A 690 26.44 28.21 -45.74
N PRO A 691 25.75 27.84 -44.64
CA PRO A 691 25.88 28.39 -43.29
C PRO A 691 27.24 28.14 -42.60
N ALA A 692 27.51 28.94 -41.58
CA ALA A 692 28.72 28.85 -40.77
C ALA A 692 28.81 27.52 -39.98
N PRO A 693 30.03 27.05 -39.62
CA PRO A 693 30.20 25.88 -38.77
C PRO A 693 29.40 25.98 -37.47
N GLY A 694 28.81 24.86 -37.02
CA GLY A 694 27.97 24.81 -35.82
C GLY A 694 26.52 25.26 -36.02
N THR A 695 26.14 25.79 -37.19
CA THR A 695 24.73 26.12 -37.49
C THR A 695 23.90 24.83 -37.55
N ARG A 696 22.73 24.81 -36.91
CA ARG A 696 21.75 23.71 -37.06
C ARG A 696 20.85 23.95 -38.28
N VAL A 697 20.66 22.93 -39.12
CA VAL A 697 19.85 22.99 -40.35
C VAL A 697 18.93 21.77 -40.50
N ASP A 698 17.83 21.93 -41.25
CA ASP A 698 16.89 20.84 -41.54
C ASP A 698 17.36 19.98 -42.73
N PRO A 699 17.76 18.71 -42.53
CA PRO A 699 18.10 17.82 -43.64
C PRO A 699 16.89 17.47 -44.51
N ALA A 700 15.67 17.45 -43.97
CA ALA A 700 14.46 17.09 -44.70
C ALA A 700 14.03 18.20 -45.69
N GLY A 701 14.30 19.47 -45.36
CA GLY A 701 14.20 20.61 -46.26
C GLY A 701 15.24 20.65 -47.38
N GLY A 702 16.17 19.69 -47.43
CA GLY A 702 17.22 19.61 -48.46
C GLY A 702 18.36 20.60 -48.22
N ALA A 703 18.81 20.75 -46.96
CA ALA A 703 19.85 21.70 -46.58
C ALA A 703 21.11 21.63 -47.46
N THR A 704 21.45 22.76 -48.09
CA THR A 704 22.68 22.94 -48.86
C THR A 704 23.66 23.84 -48.14
N VAL A 705 24.93 23.44 -48.05
CA VAL A 705 26.03 24.30 -47.64
C VAL A 705 26.73 24.82 -48.89
N THR A 706 26.81 26.14 -49.03
CA THR A 706 27.51 26.82 -50.12
C THR A 706 28.99 26.96 -49.78
N LEU A 707 29.87 26.49 -50.67
CA LEU A 707 31.32 26.52 -50.50
C LEU A 707 31.95 27.56 -51.43
N THR A 708 32.54 28.60 -50.88
CA THR A 708 33.42 29.51 -51.64
C THR A 708 34.85 29.00 -51.54
N ARG A 709 35.46 28.72 -52.69
CA ARG A 709 36.82 28.18 -52.79
C ARG A 709 37.86 29.31 -52.80
N SER A 710 39.07 29.00 -52.37
CA SER A 710 40.22 29.90 -52.51
C SER A 710 40.70 29.89 -53.95
N SER A 711 40.89 31.08 -54.51
CA SER A 711 41.79 31.33 -55.65
C SER A 711 43.03 32.11 -55.21
N SER A 712 43.35 32.10 -53.92
CA SER A 712 44.44 32.87 -53.32
C SER A 712 45.76 32.09 -53.43
N VAL A 713 46.75 32.62 -54.15
CA VAL A 713 48.07 32.02 -54.36
C VAL A 713 49.13 32.79 -53.58
N ARG A 714 49.99 32.10 -52.82
CA ARG A 714 51.20 32.72 -52.23
C ARG A 714 52.21 33.05 -53.33
N VAL A 715 52.55 34.33 -53.51
CA VAL A 715 53.46 34.79 -54.57
C VAL A 715 54.90 34.33 -54.28
N PRO A 716 55.52 33.47 -55.11
CA PRO A 716 56.87 32.98 -54.86
C PRO A 716 57.95 34.08 -54.84
N LEU A 717 58.97 33.91 -53.99
CA LEU A 717 60.20 34.67 -54.07
C LEU A 717 60.97 34.32 -55.34
N VAL A 718 61.22 35.34 -56.18
CA VAL A 718 61.99 35.23 -57.43
C VAL A 718 63.08 36.29 -57.61
N ILE A 719 63.22 37.23 -56.66
CA ILE A 719 64.34 38.18 -56.62
C ILE A 719 65.69 37.42 -56.66
N GLY A 720 66.61 37.87 -57.50
CA GLY A 720 67.91 37.23 -57.73
C GLY A 720 67.91 36.09 -58.75
N LEU A 721 66.75 35.62 -59.22
CA LEU A 721 66.67 34.69 -60.36
C LEU A 721 66.81 35.43 -61.69
N THR A 722 67.15 34.71 -62.77
CA THR A 722 67.03 35.24 -64.14
C THR A 722 65.56 35.39 -64.52
N ALA A 723 65.25 36.33 -65.42
CA ALA A 723 63.88 36.61 -65.85
C ALA A 723 63.09 35.37 -66.31
N ASP A 724 63.72 34.42 -67.01
CA ASP A 724 63.05 33.19 -67.47
C ASP A 724 62.83 32.18 -66.33
N ALA A 725 63.80 32.01 -65.42
CA ALA A 725 63.64 31.14 -64.25
C ALA A 725 62.62 31.71 -63.24
N ALA A 726 62.58 33.03 -63.10
CA ALA A 726 61.54 33.74 -62.37
C ALA A 726 60.17 33.54 -63.02
N ARG A 727 60.06 33.70 -64.35
CA ARG A 727 58.83 33.45 -65.10
C ARG A 727 58.30 32.05 -64.84
N SER A 728 59.10 31.01 -65.12
CA SER A 728 58.67 29.62 -64.92
C SER A 728 58.27 29.30 -63.49
N ARG A 729 58.88 29.95 -62.47
CA ARG A 729 58.52 29.74 -61.06
C ARG A 729 57.20 30.42 -60.65
N LEU A 730 56.84 31.53 -61.28
CA LEU A 730 55.56 32.21 -61.05
C LEU A 730 54.43 31.58 -61.87
N GLU A 731 54.69 31.22 -63.13
CA GLU A 731 53.73 30.51 -63.99
C GLU A 731 53.39 29.12 -63.44
N ALA A 732 54.37 28.41 -62.85
CA ALA A 732 54.12 27.17 -62.11
C ALA A 732 53.31 27.35 -60.81
N ALA A 733 53.11 28.58 -60.36
CA ALA A 733 52.18 28.93 -59.27
C ALA A 733 50.84 29.48 -59.80
N GLY A 734 50.59 29.44 -61.12
CA GLY A 734 49.36 29.97 -61.73
C GLY A 734 49.33 31.49 -61.93
N LEU A 735 50.45 32.19 -61.75
CA LEU A 735 50.54 33.65 -61.88
C LEU A 735 51.04 34.07 -63.26
N ARG A 736 50.45 35.12 -63.85
CA ARG A 736 50.94 35.75 -65.09
C ARG A 736 52.14 36.64 -64.78
N VAL A 737 53.05 36.77 -65.75
CA VAL A 737 54.34 37.45 -65.53
C VAL A 737 54.61 38.51 -66.59
N VAL A 738 54.74 39.76 -66.16
CA VAL A 738 55.24 40.87 -66.99
C VAL A 738 56.67 41.17 -66.59
N VAL A 739 57.58 41.27 -67.57
CA VAL A 739 59.00 41.58 -67.35
C VAL A 739 59.32 42.94 -67.96
N GLU A 740 59.71 43.88 -67.10
CA GLU A 740 60.19 45.21 -67.48
C GLU A 740 61.71 45.28 -67.34
N GLY A 741 62.39 45.77 -68.38
CA GLY A 741 63.86 45.83 -68.43
C GLY A 741 64.46 44.80 -69.39
N ARG A 742 65.59 44.18 -69.01
CA ARG A 742 66.31 43.23 -69.88
C ARG A 742 65.66 41.84 -69.84
N ARG A 743 65.34 41.29 -71.02
CA ARG A 743 64.74 39.94 -71.19
C ARG A 743 65.56 38.81 -70.57
N ASN A 744 66.87 38.97 -70.48
CA ASN A 744 67.80 37.98 -69.90
C ASN A 744 68.42 38.49 -68.57
N GLY A 745 67.86 39.55 -67.99
CA GLY A 745 68.38 40.17 -66.77
C GLY A 745 68.04 39.40 -65.50
N PHE A 746 68.63 39.83 -64.39
CA PHE A 746 68.29 39.33 -63.05
C PHE A 746 67.16 40.16 -62.46
N VAL A 747 66.20 39.51 -61.79
CA VAL A 747 65.08 40.17 -61.11
C VAL A 747 65.58 40.90 -59.87
N VAL A 748 65.37 42.21 -59.81
CA VAL A 748 65.77 43.05 -58.66
C VAL A 748 64.56 43.36 -57.77
N THR A 749 63.38 43.55 -58.36
CA THR A 749 62.12 43.71 -57.62
C THR A 749 60.98 42.92 -58.29
N GLN A 750 60.02 42.51 -57.47
CA GLN A 750 58.77 41.89 -57.89
C GLN A 750 57.60 42.61 -57.23
N SER A 751 56.48 42.77 -57.94
CA SER A 751 55.23 43.32 -57.40
C SER A 751 54.05 42.49 -57.92
N PRO A 752 53.21 41.87 -57.06
CA PRO A 752 53.29 41.88 -55.60
C PRO A 752 54.56 41.26 -55.00
N GLY A 753 54.85 41.63 -53.75
CA GLY A 753 56.05 41.19 -53.04
C GLY A 753 56.04 39.70 -52.64
N PRO A 754 57.20 39.13 -52.29
CA PRO A 754 57.42 37.68 -52.10
C PRO A 754 56.79 37.06 -50.83
N VAL A 755 55.95 37.83 -50.13
CA VAL A 755 55.16 37.40 -48.95
C VAL A 755 53.66 37.74 -49.16
N GLY A 756 53.31 38.37 -50.28
CA GLY A 756 51.92 38.66 -50.63
C GLY A 756 51.18 37.42 -51.13
N ARG A 757 49.85 37.46 -51.02
CA ARG A 757 48.96 36.59 -51.79
C ARG A 757 48.37 37.39 -52.96
N ALA A 758 48.07 36.71 -54.06
CA ALA A 758 47.43 37.27 -55.26
C ALA A 758 46.38 36.28 -55.78
N ALA A 759 45.46 36.69 -56.64
CA ALA A 759 44.54 35.75 -57.26
C ALA A 759 45.26 34.84 -58.27
N GLU A 760 44.76 33.63 -58.46
CA GLU A 760 45.18 32.78 -59.58
C GLU A 760 44.94 33.53 -60.90
N GLY A 761 45.96 33.58 -61.75
CA GLY A 761 45.96 34.38 -62.96
C GLY A 761 46.23 35.87 -62.77
N ASP A 762 46.49 36.39 -61.56
CA ASP A 762 46.98 37.78 -61.41
C ASP A 762 48.35 37.99 -62.05
N THR A 763 48.66 39.24 -62.39
CA THR A 763 49.94 39.62 -63.00
C THR A 763 50.95 40.06 -61.94
N VAL A 764 52.08 39.37 -61.88
CA VAL A 764 53.28 39.82 -61.17
C VAL A 764 54.19 40.57 -62.15
N THR A 765 54.51 41.82 -61.84
CA THR A 765 55.51 42.61 -62.58
C THR A 765 56.89 42.38 -61.98
N LEU A 766 57.87 42.07 -62.84
CA LEU A 766 59.28 41.87 -62.50
C LEU A 766 60.13 42.95 -63.17
N HIS A 767 60.95 43.67 -62.39
CA HIS A 767 61.92 44.62 -62.96
C HIS A 767 63.32 43.99 -63.00
N THR A 768 63.99 44.08 -64.16
CA THR A 768 65.25 43.38 -64.44
C THR A 768 66.36 44.30 -64.94
N LEU A 769 67.59 44.06 -64.44
CA LEU A 769 68.82 44.75 -64.84
C LEU A 769 69.65 43.94 -65.85
#